data_AF-A0A1L8DLR0-F1
#
_entry.id   AF-A0A1L8DLR0-F1
#
_cell.length_a   1.000
_cell.length_b   1.000
_cell.length_c   1.000
_cell.angle_alpha   90.00
_cell.angle_beta   90.00
_cell.angle_gamma   90.00
#
_symmetry.space_group_name_H-M   'P 1'
#
loop_
_entity.id
_entity.type
_entity.pdbx_description
1 polymer ?
#
loop_
_entity_poly.entity_id
_entity_poly.type
_entity_poly.pdbx_seq_one_letter_code
_entity_poly.pdbx_strand_id
1 'polypeptide(L)'
;PGVSVTFQVAGNREVVRGPVTVPMVSQSGSPPIPMPVQVPPGHLMQQIVDENGTLRHVILSTAHNQQIHGQGSVQGVQHHIHGHYIAANGTTPSFYGPLAAGYPGPGPGPHFHPIPGGHLQPQPLSHSPHSPSPPNNNYHKDERTQRQHTKLLRKLDQQQQKQREMNSALSTPAHSPSPRKSELNGLRRTTPASRNGASSVGTSEDGEESSSVPDEEDDYQPLIDQLSAVQSPQVSEVMSKSALMQWAAPPNSEQVTLNPRDLQYEVLLSDRGKDGKYKSIFKGSSLSCRIQDLRPGQEYSVCLQVHYQELQGSASEPTVFTTPPCPPDTPFPPKLITRTKNSLQVRWNATADNGSHILHYILEYDEGKGKEFVEVCKTKGRQYSLTKLQPSTWYSFRLAAVNDCGKSPYSDIITFCTAANPPPQPAAPTLASATSSSLRLEWIRRSQEEEYVLQMADKESGHGYLPMYTGRDTVYECINLRRATVFHFRLKAENEVGSSSWSDEVIYRTLPERPGRPGKPQVKGKIHATNFRAKWDPPADRGGAEIKNYYLEINAGAGFERVYVGNDIEACCDRLSPGTTYQIRVWCEGVAGPSAPSEPCTVTTEAVAPVAPSAPFCSTPPGPHATVLRWERPDYNGGAPVTEYEVEMEGGAPRQRVAVYRGKETQCVAKDLSPGEVYVAQVRAINRIGAGPWSEEGSFVAGAAPPGVPGRPDVAVRSATHLTLSWEEPCTNGAFISEYRLESAVNNQEDCFNIAYQGVQTMAEVRNLMPYTTYFFRVCATNAAGTSGFSVPVSTRTPAAAPNAPIIDSCDITSTDVTVYWRTPDCHGSPIRHYSIECADRTITTPDAVTECSIGDLQPETLYKIKIQAVNEIGAGPLSSALRVTTLPLPPKPPRLECPVAGHNYIKLKWGDGRNIDFTRYHVEMMNNRSREFMTVYTGTNYSCRVPKLQEQTTYVFRICAETDHAGIGDYSDDVAFETTAAVPSSIKSPRIYEPTPGTANHDTCDHINVEWQHSKNTFPDPVEYILQCTRSREQDYKQIYRGPDTRFTVENLECGVEYCLRVCPVRIMATGECLPGSYSPVLRHSVPQKSKSVMDSNAIAGGHGGVGGTPGATVSSQAFDDNLSNAGAVQRILGRVTTIYSSRRNFTDQQKAIIIAIFLMIGSVVLAYVVKLFNFS
;
A
#
# COMPACT_ATOMS: atom_id res chain seq x y z
N PRO A 1 4.31 20.62 -23.92
CA PRO A 1 4.72 21.98 -23.45
C PRO A 1 4.34 22.19 -21.98
N GLY A 2 5.16 22.90 -21.20
CA GLY A 2 4.84 23.27 -19.80
C GLY A 2 5.41 22.39 -18.69
N VAL A 3 5.95 21.20 -18.99
CA VAL A 3 6.65 20.36 -17.99
C VAL A 3 8.03 20.93 -17.69
N SER A 4 8.38 20.99 -16.40
CA SER A 4 9.71 21.36 -15.91
C SER A 4 10.32 20.27 -15.06
N VAL A 5 11.57 19.90 -15.32
CA VAL A 5 12.35 19.00 -14.45
C VAL A 5 13.13 19.85 -13.45
N THR A 6 13.20 19.37 -12.21
CA THR A 6 13.94 20.04 -11.12
C THR A 6 15.16 19.22 -10.77
N PHE A 7 16.35 19.81 -10.85
CA PHE A 7 17.60 19.18 -10.46
C PHE A 7 18.07 19.74 -9.11
N GLN A 8 18.75 18.92 -8.32
CA GLN A 8 19.34 19.34 -7.05
C GLN A 8 20.81 18.90 -7.00
N VAL A 9 21.73 19.87 -6.95
CA VAL A 9 23.17 19.66 -7.02
C VAL A 9 23.84 20.52 -5.95
N ALA A 10 24.69 19.91 -5.12
CA ALA A 10 25.38 20.57 -3.99
C ALA A 10 24.47 21.43 -3.09
N GLY A 11 23.20 21.02 -2.91
CA GLY A 11 22.20 21.71 -2.09
C GLY A 11 21.33 22.73 -2.85
N ASN A 12 21.82 23.32 -3.94
CA ASN A 12 21.06 24.25 -4.77
C ASN A 12 20.07 23.51 -5.69
N ARG A 13 18.96 24.18 -6.04
CA ARG A 13 17.80 23.59 -6.72
C ARG A 13 17.40 24.43 -7.93
N GLU A 14 17.61 23.90 -9.13
CA GLU A 14 17.28 24.58 -10.39
C GLU A 14 16.12 23.91 -11.13
N VAL A 15 15.35 24.69 -11.88
CA VAL A 15 14.12 24.27 -12.57
C VAL A 15 14.21 24.66 -14.04
N VAL A 16 14.27 23.66 -14.94
CA VAL A 16 14.43 23.90 -16.38
C VAL A 16 13.18 23.41 -17.14
N ARG A 17 12.77 24.13 -18.19
CA ARG A 17 11.52 23.92 -18.94
C ARG A 17 11.78 23.52 -20.40
N GLY A 18 11.03 22.53 -20.89
CA GLY A 18 11.15 22.04 -22.26
C GLY A 18 12.23 20.96 -22.46
N PRO A 19 12.43 20.48 -23.70
CA PRO A 19 13.44 19.46 -24.00
C PRO A 19 14.85 20.06 -23.86
N VAL A 20 15.59 19.61 -22.85
CA VAL A 20 16.90 20.15 -22.48
C VAL A 20 17.92 19.01 -22.47
N THR A 21 19.01 19.20 -23.21
CA THR A 21 20.19 18.33 -23.16
C THR A 21 21.12 18.85 -22.07
N VAL A 22 21.32 18.09 -20.98
CA VAL A 22 22.26 18.43 -19.91
C VAL A 22 23.54 17.62 -20.10
N PRO A 23 24.67 18.21 -20.53
CA PRO A 23 25.94 17.51 -20.62
C PRO A 23 26.57 17.35 -19.23
N MET A 24 26.76 16.11 -18.77
CA MET A 24 27.55 15.83 -17.57
C MET A 24 29.00 15.52 -17.97
N VAL A 25 29.91 16.46 -17.67
CA VAL A 25 31.35 16.34 -17.96
C VAL A 25 32.12 16.04 -16.67
N SER A 26 32.84 14.92 -16.65
CA SER A 26 33.77 14.58 -15.57
C SER A 26 35.09 15.34 -15.75
N GLN A 27 35.54 16.06 -14.72
CA GLN A 27 36.84 16.76 -14.76
C GLN A 27 38.05 15.83 -14.62
N SER A 28 37.84 14.54 -14.33
CA SER A 28 38.90 13.55 -14.10
C SER A 28 39.05 12.49 -15.19
N GLY A 29 38.31 12.60 -16.31
CA GLY A 29 38.43 11.69 -17.46
C GLY A 29 37.77 10.30 -17.30
N SER A 30 37.31 9.94 -16.10
CA SER A 30 36.52 8.72 -15.88
C SER A 30 35.06 8.88 -16.32
N PRO A 31 34.41 7.86 -16.91
CA PRO A 31 32.99 7.90 -17.25
C PRO A 31 32.12 7.98 -15.97
N PRO A 32 31.02 8.77 -15.97
CA PRO A 32 30.18 8.95 -14.80
C PRO A 32 29.31 7.72 -14.50
N ILE A 33 29.21 7.36 -13.22
CA ILE A 33 28.36 6.27 -12.73
C ILE A 33 26.88 6.68 -12.86
N PRO A 34 25.96 5.80 -13.33
CA PRO A 34 24.54 6.10 -13.37
C PRO A 34 23.95 6.33 -11.97
N MET A 35 23.34 7.49 -11.75
CA MET A 35 22.53 7.73 -10.54
C MET A 35 21.06 7.37 -10.80
N PRO A 36 20.32 6.85 -9.80
CA PRO A 36 18.90 6.55 -9.95
C PRO A 36 18.08 7.85 -10.05
N VAL A 37 17.39 8.03 -11.18
CA VAL A 37 16.46 9.14 -11.42
C VAL A 37 15.02 8.63 -11.34
N GLN A 38 14.19 9.24 -10.50
CA GLN A 38 12.76 8.94 -10.48
C GLN A 38 12.07 9.50 -11.72
N VAL A 39 11.42 8.62 -12.48
CA VAL A 39 10.66 8.96 -13.69
C VAL A 39 9.15 8.93 -13.35
N PRO A 40 8.34 9.92 -13.78
CA PRO A 40 6.90 9.89 -13.57
C PRO A 40 6.22 8.69 -14.27
N PRO A 41 5.08 8.18 -13.74
CA PRO A 41 4.35 7.08 -14.38
C PRO A 41 4.01 7.35 -15.86
N GLY A 42 4.06 6.29 -16.67
CA GLY A 42 3.74 6.34 -18.11
C GLY A 42 4.82 6.91 -19.02
N HIS A 43 6.07 7.00 -18.56
CA HIS A 43 7.23 7.41 -19.36
C HIS A 43 8.36 6.39 -19.25
N LEU A 44 9.08 6.19 -20.36
CA LEU A 44 10.27 5.34 -20.42
C LEU A 44 11.53 6.21 -20.49
N MET A 45 12.59 5.80 -19.79
CA MET A 45 13.90 6.44 -19.83
C MET A 45 14.89 5.47 -20.50
N GLN A 46 15.45 5.87 -21.64
CA GLN A 46 16.50 5.13 -22.32
C GLN A 46 17.85 5.80 -22.06
N GLN A 47 18.81 5.03 -21.57
CA GLN A 47 20.22 5.44 -21.48
C GLN A 47 20.93 4.99 -22.75
N ILE A 48 21.71 5.89 -23.36
CA ILE A 48 22.50 5.61 -24.56
C ILE A 48 23.91 6.18 -24.33
N VAL A 49 24.92 5.34 -24.46
CA VAL A 49 26.33 5.78 -24.51
C VAL A 49 26.70 5.95 -25.98
N ASP A 50 27.26 7.10 -26.36
CA ASP A 50 27.78 7.30 -27.72
C ASP A 50 29.21 6.77 -27.91
N GLU A 51 29.67 6.73 -29.16
CA GLU A 51 30.99 6.20 -29.54
C GLU A 51 32.18 6.92 -28.88
N ASN A 52 31.95 8.09 -28.29
CA ASN A 52 32.95 8.87 -27.54
C ASN A 52 32.84 8.66 -26.00
N GLY A 53 32.00 7.72 -25.54
CA GLY A 53 31.81 7.40 -24.12
C GLY A 53 30.84 8.33 -23.38
N THR A 54 30.08 9.18 -24.08
CA THR A 54 29.17 10.15 -23.43
C THR A 54 27.84 9.49 -23.09
N LEU A 55 27.48 9.46 -21.81
CA LEU A 55 26.17 8.99 -21.36
C LEU A 55 25.07 10.04 -21.66
N ARG A 56 24.06 9.64 -22.42
CA ARG A 56 22.88 10.45 -22.78
C ARG A 56 21.61 9.82 -22.23
N HIS A 57 20.69 10.66 -21.75
CA HIS A 57 19.37 10.24 -21.23
C HIS A 57 18.25 10.75 -22.15
N VAL A 58 17.41 9.85 -22.64
CA VAL A 58 16.26 10.17 -23.49
C VAL A 58 14.98 9.74 -22.77
N ILE A 59 14.04 10.66 -22.58
CA ILE A 59 12.73 10.39 -21.99
C ILE A 59 11.70 10.27 -23.11
N LEU A 60 11.08 9.10 -23.23
CA LEU A 60 10.05 8.79 -24.22
C LEU A 60 8.68 8.73 -23.54
N SER A 61 7.68 9.34 -24.17
CA SER A 61 6.29 9.37 -23.69
C SER A 61 5.44 8.42 -24.54
N THR A 62 4.71 7.50 -23.92
CA THR A 62 3.93 6.47 -24.62
C THR A 62 2.44 6.82 -24.66
N ALA A 63 2.02 7.47 -25.75
CA ALA A 63 0.62 7.69 -26.10
C ALA A 63 0.39 7.35 -27.59
N HIS A 64 -0.82 6.90 -27.94
CA HIS A 64 -1.05 6.11 -29.16
C HIS A 64 -1.39 6.95 -30.42
N ASN A 65 -1.28 6.31 -31.58
CA ASN A 65 -1.46 6.89 -32.90
C ASN A 65 -2.94 6.75 -33.36
N GLN A 66 -3.61 7.82 -33.78
CA GLN A 66 -4.89 7.77 -34.53
C GLN A 66 -5.27 9.10 -35.21
N GLN A 67 -6.21 9.06 -36.16
CA GLN A 67 -6.67 10.17 -37.02
C GLN A 67 -8.18 9.97 -37.35
N ILE A 68 -8.94 10.89 -37.96
CA ILE A 68 -8.60 12.14 -38.66
C ILE A 68 -9.77 13.17 -38.59
N HIS A 69 -9.46 14.46 -38.82
CA HIS A 69 -10.38 15.59 -39.08
C HIS A 69 -11.36 16.06 -37.98
N GLY A 70 -11.64 17.37 -38.02
CA GLY A 70 -12.70 18.04 -37.25
C GLY A 70 -12.34 19.48 -36.86
N GLN A 71 -12.94 20.49 -37.50
CA GLN A 71 -12.79 21.91 -37.10
C GLN A 71 -13.85 22.31 -36.07
N GLY A 72 -13.52 23.24 -35.15
CA GLY A 72 -14.50 23.86 -34.25
C GLY A 72 -13.85 24.76 -33.21
N SER A 73 -14.05 26.07 -33.32
CA SER A 73 -13.53 27.09 -32.40
C SER A 73 -14.66 27.80 -31.63
N VAL A 74 -14.37 28.25 -30.39
CA VAL A 74 -14.76 29.55 -29.76
C VAL A 74 -14.49 29.50 -28.23
N GLN A 75 -14.47 30.67 -27.58
CA GLN A 75 -13.98 30.95 -26.22
C GLN A 75 -15.09 30.98 -25.14
N GLY A 76 -14.69 31.01 -23.86
CA GLY A 76 -15.53 31.46 -22.74
C GLY A 76 -15.79 30.42 -21.63
N VAL A 77 -15.67 30.64 -20.31
CA VAL A 77 -14.82 31.44 -19.39
C VAL A 77 -15.55 31.42 -18.02
N GLN A 78 -14.88 30.93 -16.97
CA GLN A 78 -15.26 31.03 -15.52
C GLN A 78 -16.58 30.32 -15.09
N HIS A 79 -16.81 29.93 -13.82
CA HIS A 79 -16.35 30.46 -12.52
C HIS A 79 -15.88 29.38 -11.48
N HIS A 80 -15.17 29.85 -10.43
CA HIS A 80 -14.97 29.16 -9.13
C HIS A 80 -16.22 29.31 -8.21
N ILE A 81 -16.40 28.53 -7.13
CA ILE A 81 -15.90 28.81 -5.75
C ILE A 81 -16.12 27.61 -4.78
N HIS A 82 -15.42 27.64 -3.62
CA HIS A 82 -15.26 26.62 -2.56
C HIS A 82 -16.54 26.10 -1.82
N GLY A 83 -16.38 25.02 -1.03
CA GLY A 83 -17.46 24.40 -0.22
C GLY A 83 -17.13 23.54 1.03
N HIS A 84 -15.96 23.65 1.66
CA HIS A 84 -15.61 23.18 3.03
C HIS A 84 -15.67 21.69 3.49
N TYR A 85 -14.86 21.39 4.51
CA TYR A 85 -14.79 20.16 5.34
C TYR A 85 -15.82 20.17 6.50
N ILE A 86 -16.18 18.99 7.03
CA ILE A 86 -16.04 18.58 8.45
C ILE A 86 -16.33 17.07 8.61
N ALA A 87 -15.88 16.44 9.71
CA ALA A 87 -15.78 14.98 9.89
C ALA A 87 -16.91 14.33 10.73
N ALA A 88 -16.98 12.99 10.72
CA ALA A 88 -17.79 12.15 11.62
C ALA A 88 -17.09 10.79 11.90
N ASN A 89 -17.46 10.13 13.00
CA ASN A 89 -16.83 8.89 13.53
C ASN A 89 -17.77 7.67 13.50
N GLY A 90 -17.17 6.47 13.52
CA GLY A 90 -17.83 5.20 13.90
C GLY A 90 -18.53 4.43 12.75
N THR A 91 -18.78 3.12 12.86
CA THR A 91 -18.40 2.15 13.92
C THR A 91 -18.39 0.72 13.36
N THR A 92 -17.66 -0.19 13.98
CA THR A 92 -17.69 -1.64 13.68
C THR A 92 -18.80 -2.38 14.44
N PRO A 93 -19.25 -3.55 13.95
CA PRO A 93 -19.91 -4.56 14.76
C PRO A 93 -19.09 -5.87 14.88
N SER A 94 -19.25 -6.57 16.01
CA SER A 94 -18.74 -7.92 16.28
C SER A 94 -19.80 -8.73 17.02
N PHE A 95 -19.83 -10.06 16.86
CA PHE A 95 -20.75 -10.97 17.58
C PHE A 95 -20.02 -12.26 18.00
N TYR A 96 -20.48 -12.92 19.08
CA TYR A 96 -19.75 -14.03 19.74
C TYR A 96 -20.67 -15.06 20.42
N GLY A 97 -20.38 -16.36 20.20
CA GLY A 97 -20.75 -17.51 21.06
C GLY A 97 -22.21 -18.01 21.06
N PRO A 98 -22.53 -19.15 21.74
CA PRO A 98 -21.63 -20.05 22.50
C PRO A 98 -21.79 -21.59 22.29
N LEU A 99 -20.77 -22.38 22.70
CA LEU A 99 -20.73 -23.69 23.44
C LEU A 99 -21.83 -24.79 23.27
N ALA A 100 -21.60 -26.12 23.34
CA ALA A 100 -20.38 -26.97 23.47
C ALA A 100 -20.63 -28.52 23.34
N ALA A 101 -19.54 -29.30 23.23
CA ALA A 101 -19.31 -30.72 23.65
C ALA A 101 -19.89 -31.96 22.87
N GLY A 102 -19.05 -33.00 22.69
CA GLY A 102 -19.46 -34.39 22.34
C GLY A 102 -18.45 -35.28 21.57
N TYR A 103 -18.05 -36.44 22.13
CA TYR A 103 -17.39 -37.62 21.52
C TYR A 103 -18.28 -38.87 21.82
N PRO A 104 -18.24 -40.06 21.15
CA PRO A 104 -17.04 -40.82 20.70
C PRO A 104 -17.17 -41.58 19.33
N GLY A 105 -16.25 -42.52 19.03
CA GLY A 105 -16.32 -43.50 17.90
C GLY A 105 -17.09 -44.80 18.24
N PRO A 106 -17.17 -45.84 17.35
CA PRO A 106 -16.03 -46.52 16.70
C PRO A 106 -16.24 -46.98 15.22
N GLY A 107 -15.38 -47.89 14.69
CA GLY A 107 -15.46 -48.52 13.35
C GLY A 107 -16.43 -49.74 13.25
N PRO A 108 -16.40 -50.62 12.19
CA PRO A 108 -15.22 -51.11 11.45
C PRO A 108 -15.39 -51.16 9.91
N GLY A 109 -14.57 -51.98 9.19
CA GLY A 109 -14.72 -52.27 7.74
C GLY A 109 -14.45 -53.74 7.37
N PRO A 110 -14.58 -54.13 6.08
CA PRO A 110 -13.84 -55.27 5.49
C PRO A 110 -13.41 -55.04 4.00
N HIS A 111 -12.64 -55.86 3.27
CA HIS A 111 -11.48 -56.75 3.54
C HIS A 111 -10.86 -57.22 2.17
N PHE A 112 -9.52 -57.37 2.09
CA PHE A 112 -8.71 -58.29 1.24
C PHE A 112 -8.90 -58.32 -0.33
N HIS A 113 -7.90 -58.03 -1.19
CA HIS A 113 -6.62 -58.75 -1.55
C HIS A 113 -6.78 -59.88 -2.63
N PRO A 114 -5.74 -60.35 -3.40
CA PRO A 114 -4.49 -59.69 -3.88
C PRO A 114 -3.86 -60.20 -5.25
N ILE A 115 -2.86 -59.46 -5.83
CA ILE A 115 -1.80 -59.83 -6.85
C ILE A 115 -2.19 -60.58 -8.18
N PRO A 116 -1.27 -60.85 -9.15
CA PRO A 116 -0.08 -60.13 -9.68
C PRO A 116 -0.27 -59.71 -11.18
N GLY A 117 0.65 -59.14 -11.97
CA GLY A 117 2.05 -58.68 -11.83
C GLY A 117 2.88 -59.00 -13.10
N GLY A 118 3.80 -58.13 -13.55
CA GLY A 118 4.81 -58.48 -14.59
C GLY A 118 5.08 -57.50 -15.75
N HIS A 119 6.13 -56.67 -15.58
CA HIS A 119 7.24 -56.40 -16.52
C HIS A 119 7.11 -56.07 -18.04
N LEU A 120 7.93 -55.07 -18.42
CA LEU A 120 8.74 -54.90 -19.67
C LEU A 120 8.25 -54.07 -20.89
N GLN A 121 9.10 -53.08 -21.16
CA GLN A 121 9.57 -52.47 -22.43
C GLN A 121 9.76 -53.42 -23.66
N PRO A 122 10.05 -52.91 -24.89
CA PRO A 122 9.90 -51.55 -25.45
C PRO A 122 9.31 -51.51 -26.90
N GLN A 123 9.45 -50.34 -27.55
CA GLN A 123 9.36 -50.02 -29.00
C GLN A 123 10.22 -50.94 -29.93
N PRO A 124 9.99 -51.01 -31.28
CA PRO A 124 10.02 -49.83 -32.17
C PRO A 124 9.20 -49.81 -33.49
N LEU A 125 9.43 -48.71 -34.22
CA LEU A 125 8.99 -48.27 -35.57
C LEU A 125 9.14 -49.31 -36.70
N SER A 126 8.32 -49.21 -37.77
CA SER A 126 8.77 -48.66 -39.09
C SER A 126 7.76 -48.77 -40.26
N HIS A 127 7.87 -47.80 -41.19
CA HIS A 127 7.62 -47.79 -42.65
C HIS A 127 6.41 -48.50 -43.33
N SER A 128 5.57 -47.68 -44.00
CA SER A 128 4.91 -47.94 -45.31
C SER A 128 5.96 -48.08 -46.45
N PRO A 129 5.67 -48.58 -47.69
CA PRO A 129 4.58 -48.08 -48.56
C PRO A 129 3.95 -49.11 -49.57
N HIS A 130 3.19 -48.56 -50.53
CA HIS A 130 2.67 -49.12 -51.80
C HIS A 130 1.33 -49.89 -51.85
N SER A 131 0.48 -49.39 -52.76
CA SER A 131 -0.74 -49.98 -53.33
C SER A 131 -0.39 -50.83 -54.58
N PRO A 132 -1.22 -51.83 -54.97
CA PRO A 132 -2.44 -51.57 -55.76
C PRO A 132 -3.68 -52.39 -55.38
N SER A 133 -4.83 -52.03 -55.96
CA SER A 133 -6.16 -52.67 -55.82
C SER A 133 -6.53 -53.48 -57.09
N PRO A 134 -7.67 -54.20 -57.20
CA PRO A 134 -8.70 -54.63 -56.22
C PRO A 134 -8.89 -56.19 -56.30
N PRO A 135 -10.05 -56.88 -56.05
CA PRO A 135 -11.33 -56.50 -55.44
C PRO A 135 -11.96 -57.50 -54.42
N ASN A 136 -13.07 -57.05 -53.82
CA ASN A 136 -14.29 -57.80 -53.44
C ASN A 136 -14.42 -58.51 -52.05
N ASN A 137 -15.64 -58.40 -51.49
CA ASN A 137 -16.28 -59.13 -50.37
C ASN A 137 -15.46 -59.51 -49.11
N ASN A 138 -15.90 -59.12 -47.90
CA ASN A 138 -17.13 -59.70 -47.35
C ASN A 138 -17.88 -58.83 -46.32
N TYR A 139 -19.21 -58.98 -46.30
CA TYR A 139 -20.12 -58.48 -45.26
C TYR A 139 -20.21 -59.46 -44.08
N HIS A 140 -20.21 -58.95 -42.83
CA HIS A 140 -21.33 -59.08 -41.88
C HIS A 140 -20.93 -58.81 -40.41
N LYS A 141 -21.58 -57.82 -39.79
CA LYS A 141 -22.10 -57.90 -38.40
C LYS A 141 -22.96 -56.67 -38.05
N ASP A 142 -24.28 -56.74 -38.31
CA ASP A 142 -25.26 -55.91 -37.56
C ASP A 142 -26.72 -56.41 -37.62
N GLU A 143 -26.92 -57.74 -37.56
CA GLU A 143 -28.23 -58.37 -37.71
C GLU A 143 -29.26 -58.09 -36.60
N ARG A 144 -28.81 -57.59 -35.43
CA ARG A 144 -29.69 -57.46 -34.25
C ARG A 144 -30.58 -56.22 -34.31
N THR A 145 -30.09 -55.14 -34.91
CA THR A 145 -30.72 -53.82 -34.94
C THR A 145 -31.85 -53.76 -35.99
N GLN A 146 -31.63 -54.32 -37.18
CA GLN A 146 -32.66 -54.39 -38.24
C GLN A 146 -33.91 -55.19 -37.82
N ARG A 147 -33.73 -56.33 -37.14
CA ARG A 147 -34.84 -57.22 -36.75
C ARG A 147 -35.84 -56.58 -35.77
N GLN A 148 -35.47 -55.50 -35.07
CA GLN A 148 -36.41 -54.69 -34.28
C GLN A 148 -37.13 -53.65 -35.14
N HIS A 149 -36.42 -52.96 -36.03
CA HIS A 149 -36.99 -51.96 -36.95
C HIS A 149 -38.09 -52.57 -37.85
N THR A 150 -37.85 -53.75 -38.44
CA THR A 150 -38.85 -54.44 -39.28
C THR A 150 -40.10 -54.88 -38.50
N LYS A 151 -40.00 -55.13 -37.19
CA LYS A 151 -41.16 -55.46 -36.34
C LYS A 151 -42.03 -54.25 -36.03
N LEU A 152 -41.44 -53.05 -35.92
CA LEU A 152 -42.19 -51.79 -35.75
C LEU A 152 -42.91 -51.40 -37.05
N LEU A 153 -42.21 -51.44 -38.19
CA LEU A 153 -42.81 -51.16 -39.50
C LEU A 153 -44.02 -52.05 -39.80
N ARG A 154 -43.90 -53.38 -39.60
CA ARG A 154 -45.02 -54.32 -39.81
C ARG A 154 -46.24 -54.08 -38.91
N LYS A 155 -46.04 -53.52 -37.70
CA LYS A 155 -47.18 -53.10 -36.84
C LYS A 155 -47.86 -51.84 -37.38
N LEU A 156 -47.08 -50.90 -37.92
CA LEU A 156 -47.61 -49.66 -38.49
C LEU A 156 -48.42 -49.94 -39.78
N ASP A 157 -47.92 -50.80 -40.66
CA ASP A 157 -48.65 -51.26 -41.87
C ASP A 157 -49.98 -51.94 -41.50
N GLN A 158 -49.99 -52.90 -40.56
CA GLN A 158 -51.22 -53.56 -40.12
C GLN A 158 -52.26 -52.58 -39.56
N GLN A 159 -51.82 -51.49 -38.93
CA GLN A 159 -52.71 -50.46 -38.40
C GLN A 159 -53.29 -49.56 -39.50
N GLN A 160 -52.48 -49.17 -40.51
CA GLN A 160 -52.98 -48.42 -41.67
C GLN A 160 -53.87 -49.26 -42.58
N GLN A 161 -53.60 -50.57 -42.71
CA GLN A 161 -54.38 -51.45 -43.60
C GLN A 161 -55.79 -51.70 -43.06
N LYS A 162 -55.95 -51.93 -41.75
CA LYS A 162 -57.27 -51.95 -41.09
C LYS A 162 -58.05 -50.63 -41.21
N GLN A 163 -57.36 -49.49 -41.33
CA GLN A 163 -58.00 -48.19 -41.55
C GLN A 163 -58.49 -48.02 -43.01
N ARG A 164 -57.92 -48.75 -43.98
CA ARG A 164 -58.28 -48.68 -45.40
C ARG A 164 -59.39 -49.66 -45.80
N GLU A 165 -59.38 -50.87 -45.22
CA GLU A 165 -60.39 -51.90 -45.52
C GLU A 165 -61.81 -51.51 -45.07
N MET A 166 -61.96 -50.60 -44.10
CA MET A 166 -63.26 -50.11 -43.63
C MET A 166 -63.91 -49.05 -44.55
N ASN A 167 -63.17 -48.52 -45.53
CA ASN A 167 -63.60 -47.43 -46.42
C ASN A 167 -63.55 -47.80 -47.92
N SER A 168 -63.55 -49.10 -48.27
CA SER A 168 -63.26 -49.54 -49.65
C SER A 168 -64.13 -50.71 -50.16
N ALA A 169 -65.40 -50.42 -50.43
CA ALA A 169 -66.25 -51.18 -51.37
C ALA A 169 -66.92 -50.15 -52.30
N LEU A 170 -66.40 -49.93 -53.51
CA LEU A 170 -66.85 -50.55 -54.78
C LEU A 170 -68.37 -50.31 -55.07
N SER A 171 -68.80 -49.68 -56.19
CA SER A 171 -68.06 -49.14 -57.36
C SER A 171 -68.86 -48.06 -58.12
N THR A 172 -68.15 -47.30 -58.98
CA THR A 172 -68.64 -46.43 -60.08
C THR A 172 -69.26 -47.23 -61.25
N PRO A 173 -69.92 -46.64 -62.31
CA PRO A 173 -69.70 -45.29 -62.87
C PRO A 173 -70.91 -44.47 -63.44
N ALA A 174 -70.59 -43.20 -63.77
CA ALA A 174 -71.08 -42.36 -64.89
C ALA A 174 -72.51 -41.71 -64.93
N HIS A 175 -72.49 -40.36 -64.91
CA HIS A 175 -73.29 -39.41 -65.71
C HIS A 175 -74.84 -39.41 -65.75
N SER A 176 -75.44 -38.50 -64.94
CA SER A 176 -76.52 -37.53 -65.28
C SER A 176 -77.92 -37.99 -65.78
N PRO A 177 -79.02 -37.20 -65.64
CA PRO A 177 -79.13 -35.81 -65.16
C PRO A 177 -80.17 -35.61 -64.01
N SER A 178 -80.49 -34.34 -63.74
CA SER A 178 -81.48 -33.79 -62.78
C SER A 178 -82.96 -34.14 -63.08
N PRO A 179 -83.95 -33.71 -62.26
CA PRO A 179 -84.08 -33.85 -60.79
C PRO A 179 -85.53 -34.25 -60.33
N ARG A 180 -85.74 -34.74 -59.09
CA ARG A 180 -87.02 -34.53 -58.34
C ARG A 180 -87.04 -34.97 -56.86
N LYS A 181 -87.74 -34.17 -56.05
CA LYS A 181 -88.58 -34.46 -54.86
C LYS A 181 -88.08 -35.37 -53.71
N SER A 182 -87.78 -34.70 -52.58
CA SER A 182 -88.54 -34.71 -51.31
C SER A 182 -89.36 -35.95 -50.90
N GLU A 183 -89.20 -36.37 -49.63
CA GLU A 183 -90.22 -36.45 -48.54
C GLU A 183 -89.56 -37.15 -47.30
N LEU A 184 -90.06 -37.13 -46.06
CA LEU A 184 -91.25 -36.51 -45.46
C LEU A 184 -90.98 -36.22 -43.96
N ASN A 185 -91.45 -35.10 -43.42
CA ASN A 185 -92.22 -35.07 -42.17
C ASN A 185 -92.79 -33.66 -41.91
N GLY A 186 -94.07 -33.57 -41.58
CA GLY A 186 -94.76 -32.32 -41.27
C GLY A 186 -96.02 -32.58 -40.46
N LEU A 187 -96.46 -31.60 -39.67
CA LEU A 187 -97.65 -31.77 -38.83
C LEU A 187 -98.36 -30.43 -38.54
N ARG A 188 -99.38 -30.12 -39.36
CA ARG A 188 -100.51 -29.24 -39.04
C ARG A 188 -101.70 -29.59 -39.95
N ARG A 189 -102.93 -29.47 -39.42
CA ARG A 189 -104.21 -29.60 -40.18
C ARG A 189 -104.33 -28.43 -41.18
N THR A 190 -105.09 -28.49 -42.29
CA THR A 190 -106.52 -28.83 -42.39
C THR A 190 -106.97 -29.40 -43.76
N THR A 191 -108.21 -29.90 -43.78
CA THR A 191 -109.01 -30.41 -44.92
C THR A 191 -109.85 -29.28 -45.60
N PRO A 192 -110.67 -29.53 -46.66
CA PRO A 192 -110.81 -30.70 -47.54
C PRO A 192 -110.80 -30.36 -49.07
N ALA A 193 -111.16 -31.38 -49.88
CA ALA A 193 -111.88 -31.33 -51.17
C ALA A 193 -111.10 -31.73 -52.44
N SER A 194 -111.78 -32.44 -53.34
CA SER A 194 -111.21 -33.12 -54.51
C SER A 194 -112.26 -33.26 -55.62
N ARG A 195 -111.85 -33.11 -56.88
CA ARG A 195 -112.36 -33.91 -58.02
C ARG A 195 -111.59 -33.68 -59.32
N ASN A 196 -111.16 -34.75 -59.98
CA ASN A 196 -111.52 -35.11 -61.37
C ASN A 196 -110.54 -36.15 -61.98
N GLY A 197 -111.08 -37.01 -62.85
CA GLY A 197 -110.37 -38.08 -63.56
C GLY A 197 -111.36 -39.20 -63.90
N ALA A 198 -111.42 -39.65 -65.16
CA ALA A 198 -112.51 -40.50 -65.66
C ALA A 198 -112.01 -41.62 -66.60
N SER A 199 -112.84 -42.67 -66.74
CA SER A 199 -112.91 -43.64 -67.87
C SER A 199 -111.67 -44.52 -68.16
N SER A 200 -111.79 -45.80 -68.55
CA SER A 200 -112.97 -46.67 -68.81
C SER A 200 -112.59 -48.15 -69.05
N VAL A 201 -113.60 -49.04 -69.02
CA VAL A 201 -113.66 -50.44 -69.52
C VAL A 201 -112.98 -51.54 -68.68
N GLY A 202 -113.76 -52.59 -68.35
CA GLY A 202 -113.29 -53.86 -67.76
C GLY A 202 -114.42 -54.68 -67.09
N THR A 203 -114.79 -55.82 -67.67
CA THR A 203 -115.77 -56.86 -67.24
C THR A 203 -115.33 -57.65 -65.98
N SER A 204 -116.16 -58.38 -65.21
CA SER A 204 -117.60 -58.78 -65.30
C SER A 204 -118.21 -59.24 -63.94
N GLU A 205 -119.56 -59.36 -63.92
CA GLU A 205 -120.45 -60.31 -63.18
C GLU A 205 -120.85 -60.16 -61.67
N ASP A 206 -122.19 -60.19 -61.51
CA ASP A 206 -123.10 -60.77 -60.48
C ASP A 206 -123.39 -60.19 -59.07
N GLY A 207 -124.70 -60.09 -58.74
CA GLY A 207 -125.29 -59.87 -57.40
C GLY A 207 -126.57 -58.99 -57.34
N GLU A 208 -127.75 -59.59 -57.09
CA GLU A 208 -129.13 -58.96 -57.06
C GLU A 208 -129.48 -58.29 -55.68
N GLU A 209 -130.65 -57.72 -55.31
CA GLU A 209 -132.10 -57.91 -55.65
C GLU A 209 -132.99 -56.66 -55.22
N SER A 210 -134.34 -56.62 -55.39
CA SER A 210 -135.19 -55.39 -55.14
C SER A 210 -136.75 -55.53 -54.95
N SER A 211 -137.44 -54.45 -54.49
CA SER A 211 -138.93 -54.19 -54.44
C SER A 211 -139.25 -52.67 -54.20
N SER A 212 -140.41 -51.99 -54.41
CA SER A 212 -141.84 -52.20 -54.83
C SER A 212 -142.94 -52.33 -53.71
N VAL A 213 -144.21 -51.82 -53.80
CA VAL A 213 -145.00 -51.16 -54.89
C VAL A 213 -145.79 -49.81 -54.59
N PRO A 214 -147.10 -49.71 -54.17
CA PRO A 214 -148.13 -48.88 -54.90
C PRO A 214 -149.07 -47.88 -54.10
N ASP A 215 -150.18 -47.38 -54.72
CA ASP A 215 -150.87 -46.05 -54.56
C ASP A 215 -152.46 -46.02 -54.56
N GLU A 216 -153.14 -44.85 -54.34
CA GLU A 216 -154.63 -44.57 -54.51
C GLU A 216 -154.99 -43.09 -54.92
N GLU A 217 -155.88 -42.87 -55.91
CA GLU A 217 -156.50 -41.58 -56.39
C GLU A 217 -157.81 -41.85 -57.20
N ASP A 218 -158.78 -40.89 -57.34
CA ASP A 218 -159.77 -40.87 -58.48
C ASP A 218 -160.72 -39.63 -58.68
N ASP A 219 -160.95 -38.71 -57.73
CA ASP A 219 -162.16 -37.83 -57.72
C ASP A 219 -162.05 -36.43 -58.40
N TYR A 220 -160.97 -36.10 -59.13
CA TYR A 220 -160.67 -34.70 -59.57
C TYR A 220 -160.51 -34.45 -61.09
N GLN A 221 -160.57 -35.47 -61.94
CA GLN A 221 -160.14 -35.39 -63.34
C GLN A 221 -160.66 -34.19 -64.19
N PRO A 222 -161.98 -33.83 -64.22
CA PRO A 222 -162.48 -32.82 -65.16
C PRO A 222 -161.92 -31.40 -64.91
N LEU A 223 -161.38 -31.12 -63.72
CA LEU A 223 -160.72 -29.84 -63.45
C LEU A 223 -159.34 -29.75 -64.12
N ILE A 224 -158.61 -30.87 -64.19
CA ILE A 224 -157.26 -30.97 -64.75
C ILE A 224 -157.29 -30.76 -66.27
N ASP A 225 -158.30 -31.29 -66.95
CA ASP A 225 -158.49 -31.13 -68.40
C ASP A 225 -158.72 -29.65 -68.78
N GLN A 226 -159.48 -28.90 -67.97
CA GLN A 226 -159.71 -27.46 -68.19
C GLN A 226 -158.43 -26.62 -67.94
N LEU A 227 -157.61 -26.97 -66.97
CA LEU A 227 -156.29 -26.34 -66.75
C LEU A 227 -155.30 -26.65 -67.89
N SER A 228 -155.43 -27.84 -68.50
CA SER A 228 -154.62 -28.29 -69.63
C SER A 228 -154.92 -27.55 -70.94
N ALA A 229 -156.06 -26.87 -71.05
CA ALA A 229 -156.50 -26.14 -72.25
C ALA A 229 -155.83 -24.76 -72.47
N VAL A 230 -154.65 -24.52 -71.87
CA VAL A 230 -153.92 -23.26 -71.99
C VAL A 230 -153.19 -23.13 -73.34
N GLN A 231 -153.16 -21.93 -73.92
CA GLN A 231 -152.46 -21.66 -75.18
C GLN A 231 -150.97 -21.37 -74.98
N SER A 232 -150.17 -21.71 -76.00
CA SER A 232 -148.71 -21.50 -76.02
C SER A 232 -148.31 -20.02 -75.89
N PRO A 233 -147.21 -19.73 -75.17
CA PRO A 233 -146.76 -18.36 -74.97
C PRO A 233 -146.20 -17.75 -76.26
N GLN A 234 -146.56 -16.51 -76.52
CA GLN A 234 -146.01 -15.67 -77.59
C GLN A 234 -144.64 -15.13 -77.18
N VAL A 235 -143.68 -15.15 -78.12
CA VAL A 235 -142.32 -14.63 -77.92
C VAL A 235 -142.14 -13.31 -78.68
N SER A 236 -141.63 -12.30 -77.99
CA SER A 236 -141.36 -10.96 -78.56
C SER A 236 -140.03 -10.39 -78.03
N GLU A 237 -139.58 -9.29 -78.63
CA GLU A 237 -138.36 -8.53 -78.22
C GLU A 237 -137.09 -9.39 -77.99
N VAL A 238 -136.81 -10.32 -78.90
CA VAL A 238 -135.62 -11.19 -78.84
C VAL A 238 -134.35 -10.38 -79.16
N MET A 239 -133.44 -10.34 -78.20
CA MET A 239 -132.09 -9.76 -78.28
C MET A 239 -131.04 -10.85 -78.06
N SER A 240 -129.76 -10.55 -78.32
CA SER A 240 -128.67 -11.53 -78.25
C SER A 240 -128.51 -12.22 -76.88
N LYS A 241 -128.97 -11.59 -75.79
CA LYS A 241 -128.94 -12.16 -74.43
C LYS A 241 -130.27 -12.08 -73.65
N SER A 242 -131.40 -11.78 -74.30
CA SER A 242 -132.72 -11.70 -73.61
C SER A 242 -133.92 -11.85 -74.55
N ALA A 243 -135.10 -12.20 -74.03
CA ALA A 243 -136.37 -12.26 -74.77
C ALA A 243 -137.59 -12.03 -73.85
N LEU A 244 -138.73 -11.64 -74.41
CA LEU A 244 -139.98 -11.39 -73.71
C LEU A 244 -141.04 -12.45 -74.05
N MET A 245 -141.78 -12.93 -73.06
CA MET A 245 -142.80 -13.98 -73.16
C MET A 245 -144.15 -13.45 -72.67
N GLN A 246 -145.25 -13.77 -73.37
CA GLN A 246 -146.61 -13.29 -73.05
C GLN A 246 -147.67 -14.37 -73.34
N TRP A 247 -148.74 -14.45 -72.53
CA TRP A 247 -149.78 -15.50 -72.67
C TRP A 247 -151.16 -15.06 -72.15
N ALA A 248 -152.13 -15.96 -72.18
CA ALA A 248 -153.52 -15.75 -71.75
C ALA A 248 -154.01 -16.88 -70.82
N ALA A 249 -155.11 -16.63 -70.11
CA ALA A 249 -155.75 -17.61 -69.23
C ALA A 249 -156.51 -18.70 -70.02
N PRO A 250 -156.60 -19.94 -69.49
CA PRO A 250 -157.45 -20.99 -70.08
C PRO A 250 -158.94 -20.61 -70.03
N PRO A 251 -159.76 -21.08 -70.99
CA PRO A 251 -161.20 -20.80 -71.05
C PRO A 251 -162.00 -21.57 -69.99
N ASN A 252 -163.17 -21.03 -69.61
CA ASN A 252 -164.10 -21.68 -68.69
C ASN A 252 -165.09 -22.62 -69.41
N SER A 253 -165.48 -23.70 -68.74
CA SER A 253 -166.48 -24.67 -69.23
C SER A 253 -167.87 -24.41 -68.62
N GLU A 254 -168.90 -25.04 -69.19
CA GLU A 254 -170.27 -24.98 -68.64
C GLU A 254 -170.41 -25.73 -67.29
N GLN A 255 -169.46 -26.59 -66.93
CA GLN A 255 -169.49 -27.39 -65.70
C GLN A 255 -168.64 -26.77 -64.58
N VAL A 256 -167.56 -26.05 -64.91
CA VAL A 256 -166.64 -25.44 -63.93
C VAL A 256 -166.21 -24.03 -64.37
N THR A 257 -166.62 -23.02 -63.60
CA THR A 257 -166.22 -21.62 -63.78
C THR A 257 -165.04 -21.27 -62.87
N LEU A 258 -163.81 -21.25 -63.39
CA LEU A 258 -162.62 -20.83 -62.66
C LEU A 258 -162.40 -19.31 -62.76
N ASN A 259 -161.80 -18.73 -61.71
CA ASN A 259 -161.43 -17.31 -61.65
C ASN A 259 -159.95 -17.15 -62.06
N PRO A 260 -159.62 -16.40 -63.14
CA PRO A 260 -158.25 -16.29 -63.65
C PRO A 260 -157.19 -15.75 -62.68
N ARG A 261 -157.60 -15.13 -61.55
CA ARG A 261 -156.67 -14.65 -60.50
C ARG A 261 -156.15 -15.75 -59.57
N ASP A 262 -156.88 -16.87 -59.51
CA ASP A 262 -156.57 -17.99 -58.61
C ASP A 262 -155.70 -19.05 -59.32
N LEU A 263 -155.36 -18.79 -60.59
CA LEU A 263 -154.46 -19.59 -61.42
C LEU A 263 -153.01 -19.12 -61.28
N GLN A 264 -152.07 -20.06 -61.22
CA GLN A 264 -150.63 -19.78 -61.37
C GLN A 264 -150.10 -20.34 -62.68
N TYR A 265 -149.31 -19.53 -63.39
CA TYR A 265 -148.66 -19.88 -64.64
C TYR A 265 -147.19 -20.20 -64.38
N GLU A 266 -146.70 -21.29 -64.97
CA GLU A 266 -145.30 -21.72 -64.92
C GLU A 266 -144.71 -21.75 -66.33
N VAL A 267 -143.63 -21.01 -66.54
CA VAL A 267 -142.92 -20.94 -67.83
C VAL A 267 -141.72 -21.87 -67.78
N LEU A 268 -141.69 -22.80 -68.73
CA LEU A 268 -140.70 -23.86 -68.84
C LEU A 268 -139.82 -23.59 -70.07
N LEU A 269 -138.50 -23.46 -69.90
CA LEU A 269 -137.54 -23.13 -70.97
C LEU A 269 -136.51 -24.26 -71.20
N SER A 270 -136.28 -24.62 -72.46
CA SER A 270 -135.23 -25.52 -72.96
C SER A 270 -134.15 -24.73 -73.70
N ASP A 271 -132.87 -25.04 -73.46
CA ASP A 271 -131.70 -24.48 -74.17
C ASP A 271 -131.22 -25.35 -75.35
N ARG A 272 -132.07 -26.27 -75.84
CA ARG A 272 -131.75 -27.23 -76.92
C ARG A 272 -132.91 -27.43 -77.91
N GLY A 273 -133.66 -26.37 -78.20
CA GLY A 273 -134.86 -26.47 -79.04
C GLY A 273 -135.95 -27.35 -78.40
N LYS A 274 -136.87 -27.89 -79.22
CA LYS A 274 -138.10 -28.55 -78.75
C LYS A 274 -137.88 -29.82 -77.92
N ASP A 275 -136.84 -30.60 -78.23
CA ASP A 275 -136.59 -31.93 -77.63
C ASP A 275 -135.71 -31.87 -76.36
N GLY A 276 -135.35 -30.65 -75.91
CA GLY A 276 -134.52 -30.44 -74.73
C GLY A 276 -135.30 -30.56 -73.40
N LYS A 277 -134.58 -30.87 -72.31
CA LYS A 277 -135.16 -30.86 -70.97
C LYS A 277 -135.49 -29.42 -70.54
N TYR A 278 -136.76 -29.08 -70.58
CA TYR A 278 -137.27 -27.81 -70.07
C TYR A 278 -137.01 -27.66 -68.56
N LYS A 279 -136.81 -26.41 -68.13
CA LYS A 279 -136.65 -26.01 -66.72
C LYS A 279 -137.62 -24.88 -66.42
N SER A 280 -138.23 -24.90 -65.22
CA SER A 280 -138.94 -23.73 -64.73
C SER A 280 -138.00 -22.54 -64.61
N ILE A 281 -138.41 -21.42 -65.21
CA ILE A 281 -137.70 -20.13 -65.17
C ILE A 281 -138.55 -19.00 -64.58
N PHE A 282 -139.87 -19.21 -64.47
CA PHE A 282 -140.81 -18.29 -63.87
C PHE A 282 -142.05 -19.06 -63.41
N LYS A 283 -142.55 -18.77 -62.21
CA LYS A 283 -143.85 -19.23 -61.73
C LYS A 283 -144.58 -18.10 -60.99
N GLY A 284 -145.84 -17.86 -61.34
CA GLY A 284 -146.66 -16.80 -60.73
C GLY A 284 -147.94 -16.49 -61.52
N SER A 285 -148.78 -15.59 -61.01
CA SER A 285 -150.08 -15.23 -61.63
C SER A 285 -150.01 -14.17 -62.73
N SER A 286 -148.81 -13.68 -63.10
CA SER A 286 -148.63 -12.76 -64.22
C SER A 286 -148.86 -13.44 -65.58
N LEU A 287 -149.27 -12.66 -66.58
CA LEU A 287 -149.46 -13.10 -67.97
C LEU A 287 -148.26 -12.80 -68.89
N SER A 288 -147.10 -12.46 -68.31
CA SER A 288 -145.87 -12.20 -69.06
C SER A 288 -144.60 -12.30 -68.18
N CYS A 289 -143.46 -12.56 -68.82
CA CYS A 289 -142.14 -12.64 -68.18
C CYS A 289 -141.01 -12.26 -69.17
N ARG A 290 -139.92 -11.63 -68.69
CA ARG A 290 -138.72 -11.33 -69.51
C ARG A 290 -137.53 -12.15 -69.03
N ILE A 291 -136.92 -12.91 -69.95
CA ILE A 291 -135.76 -13.76 -69.70
C ILE A 291 -134.48 -12.98 -70.04
N GLN A 292 -133.45 -13.10 -69.21
CA GLN A 292 -132.11 -12.53 -69.42
C GLN A 292 -131.04 -13.64 -69.40
N ASP A 293 -129.78 -13.28 -69.61
CA ASP A 293 -128.62 -14.19 -69.67
C ASP A 293 -128.74 -15.36 -70.67
N LEU A 294 -129.51 -15.16 -71.74
CA LEU A 294 -129.50 -16.07 -72.89
C LEU A 294 -128.14 -16.03 -73.59
N ARG A 295 -127.75 -17.13 -74.22
CA ARG A 295 -126.53 -17.19 -75.04
C ARG A 295 -126.80 -16.57 -76.41
N PRO A 296 -125.91 -15.75 -76.99
CA PRO A 296 -126.02 -15.29 -78.38
C PRO A 296 -125.89 -16.44 -79.39
N GLY A 297 -126.68 -16.42 -80.46
CA GLY A 297 -126.66 -17.44 -81.52
C GLY A 297 -127.26 -18.79 -81.12
N GLN A 298 -128.07 -18.86 -80.06
CA GLN A 298 -128.62 -20.09 -79.49
C GLN A 298 -130.14 -20.17 -79.67
N GLU A 299 -130.61 -21.35 -80.09
CA GLU A 299 -132.04 -21.67 -80.13
C GLU A 299 -132.54 -22.11 -78.75
N TYR A 300 -133.72 -21.60 -78.39
CA TYR A 300 -134.44 -21.87 -77.16
C TYR A 300 -135.89 -22.26 -77.48
N SER A 301 -136.48 -23.12 -76.64
CA SER A 301 -137.91 -23.46 -76.71
C SER A 301 -138.60 -23.23 -75.37
N VAL A 302 -139.86 -22.81 -75.42
CA VAL A 302 -140.64 -22.39 -74.25
C VAL A 302 -142.07 -22.95 -74.26
N CYS A 303 -142.46 -23.54 -73.13
CA CYS A 303 -143.81 -24.02 -72.84
C CYS A 303 -144.40 -23.25 -71.65
N LEU A 304 -145.73 -23.34 -71.48
CA LEU A 304 -146.48 -22.75 -70.37
C LEU A 304 -147.36 -23.80 -69.71
N GLN A 305 -147.43 -23.84 -68.39
CA GLN A 305 -148.26 -24.77 -67.62
C GLN A 305 -149.11 -24.02 -66.58
N VAL A 306 -150.32 -24.49 -66.28
CA VAL A 306 -151.25 -23.82 -65.35
C VAL A 306 -151.57 -24.70 -64.15
N HIS A 307 -151.56 -24.10 -62.97
CA HIS A 307 -151.88 -24.74 -61.69
C HIS A 307 -153.07 -24.02 -61.03
N TYR A 308 -153.94 -24.76 -60.36
CA TYR A 308 -155.01 -24.25 -59.50
C TYR A 308 -155.02 -25.05 -58.20
N GLN A 309 -154.70 -24.38 -57.09
CA GLN A 309 -154.40 -25.04 -55.81
C GLN A 309 -153.30 -26.11 -55.99
N GLU A 310 -153.56 -27.36 -55.64
CA GLU A 310 -152.61 -28.48 -55.81
C GLU A 310 -152.75 -29.18 -57.18
N LEU A 311 -153.79 -28.85 -57.96
CA LEU A 311 -154.07 -29.47 -59.26
C LEU A 311 -153.27 -28.78 -60.39
N GLN A 312 -152.66 -29.60 -61.25
CA GLN A 312 -151.72 -29.18 -62.29
C GLN A 312 -152.23 -29.63 -63.67
N GLY A 313 -152.56 -28.68 -64.55
CA GLY A 313 -152.85 -28.97 -65.95
C GLY A 313 -151.59 -29.35 -66.74
N SER A 314 -151.76 -29.94 -67.92
CA SER A 314 -150.66 -30.24 -68.85
C SER A 314 -149.97 -28.96 -69.37
N ALA A 315 -148.73 -29.08 -69.80
CA ALA A 315 -147.99 -27.98 -70.42
C ALA A 315 -148.39 -27.78 -71.90
N SER A 316 -148.42 -26.53 -72.35
CA SER A 316 -148.75 -26.12 -73.73
C SER A 316 -147.72 -26.58 -74.76
N GLU A 317 -148.14 -26.68 -76.01
CA GLU A 317 -147.25 -26.86 -77.17
C GLU A 317 -146.06 -25.88 -77.18
N PRO A 318 -144.81 -26.34 -77.44
CA PRO A 318 -143.62 -25.49 -77.38
C PRO A 318 -143.52 -24.45 -78.50
N THR A 319 -143.34 -23.18 -78.11
CA THR A 319 -142.89 -22.09 -78.99
C THR A 319 -141.35 -22.10 -79.06
N VAL A 320 -140.75 -21.70 -80.19
CA VAL A 320 -139.28 -21.71 -80.41
C VAL A 320 -138.80 -20.34 -80.87
N PHE A 321 -137.62 -19.93 -80.41
CA PHE A 321 -136.97 -18.68 -80.83
C PHE A 321 -135.44 -18.78 -80.74
N THR A 322 -134.72 -17.97 -81.52
CA THR A 322 -133.25 -17.98 -81.58
C THR A 322 -132.70 -16.58 -81.36
N THR A 323 -131.68 -16.45 -80.51
CA THR A 323 -131.01 -15.18 -80.23
C THR A 323 -130.00 -14.81 -81.33
N PRO A 324 -129.87 -13.53 -81.72
CA PRO A 324 -128.82 -13.10 -82.64
C PRO A 324 -127.41 -13.16 -82.00
N PRO A 325 -126.33 -13.36 -82.80
CA PRO A 325 -124.95 -13.31 -82.32
C PRO A 325 -124.47 -11.88 -82.02
N CYS A 326 -123.31 -11.72 -81.38
CA CYS A 326 -122.72 -10.40 -81.10
C CYS A 326 -121.16 -10.41 -81.11
N PRO A 327 -120.46 -9.26 -80.96
CA PRO A 327 -118.99 -9.20 -80.97
C PRO A 327 -118.32 -10.06 -79.88
N PRO A 328 -117.02 -10.41 -80.02
CA PRO A 328 -116.31 -11.28 -79.08
C PRO A 328 -116.07 -10.59 -77.72
N ASP A 329 -115.94 -11.39 -76.67
CA ASP A 329 -115.55 -10.89 -75.34
C ASP A 329 -114.09 -10.40 -75.33
N THR A 330 -113.76 -9.44 -74.47
CA THR A 330 -112.40 -8.88 -74.33
C THR A 330 -111.37 -9.97 -74.04
N PRO A 331 -110.28 -10.12 -74.83
CA PRO A 331 -109.27 -11.13 -74.60
C PRO A 331 -108.32 -10.77 -73.44
N PHE A 332 -107.73 -11.79 -72.81
CA PHE A 332 -106.72 -11.61 -71.76
C PHE A 332 -105.37 -11.10 -72.31
N PRO A 333 -104.57 -10.35 -71.51
CA PRO A 333 -103.26 -9.86 -71.92
C PRO A 333 -102.28 -10.98 -72.36
N PRO A 334 -101.39 -10.70 -73.32
CA PRO A 334 -100.42 -11.66 -73.84
C PRO A 334 -99.31 -11.97 -72.81
N LYS A 335 -98.80 -13.21 -72.82
CA LYS A 335 -97.73 -13.70 -71.95
C LYS A 335 -96.42 -13.86 -72.72
N LEU A 336 -95.30 -13.47 -72.12
CA LEU A 336 -93.95 -13.69 -72.66
C LEU A 336 -93.57 -15.18 -72.64
N ILE A 337 -92.93 -15.66 -73.70
CA ILE A 337 -92.30 -16.99 -73.79
C ILE A 337 -90.78 -16.86 -73.71
N THR A 338 -90.21 -15.95 -74.50
CA THR A 338 -88.75 -15.83 -74.69
C THR A 338 -88.38 -14.38 -74.92
N ARG A 339 -87.30 -13.93 -74.28
CA ARG A 339 -86.64 -12.64 -74.53
C ARG A 339 -85.22 -12.89 -75.06
N THR A 340 -84.76 -12.04 -75.96
CA THR A 340 -83.34 -11.89 -76.32
C THR A 340 -82.95 -10.41 -76.17
N LYS A 341 -81.73 -10.04 -76.56
CA LYS A 341 -81.33 -8.63 -76.61
C LYS A 341 -81.99 -7.81 -77.73
N ASN A 342 -82.69 -8.45 -78.67
CA ASN A 342 -83.35 -7.75 -79.79
C ASN A 342 -84.68 -8.37 -80.26
N SER A 343 -85.30 -9.24 -79.44
CA SER A 343 -86.60 -9.84 -79.71
C SER A 343 -87.38 -10.22 -78.45
N LEU A 344 -88.71 -10.22 -78.57
CA LEU A 344 -89.67 -10.65 -77.56
C LEU A 344 -90.74 -11.54 -78.22
N GLN A 345 -90.95 -12.75 -77.70
CA GLN A 345 -91.96 -13.69 -78.19
C GLN A 345 -93.12 -13.79 -77.19
N VAL A 346 -94.35 -13.57 -77.66
CA VAL A 346 -95.56 -13.45 -76.83
C VAL A 346 -96.70 -14.36 -77.31
N ARG A 347 -97.58 -14.80 -76.40
CA ARG A 347 -98.70 -15.74 -76.65
C ARG A 347 -99.93 -15.42 -75.83
N TRP A 348 -101.12 -15.67 -76.38
CA TRP A 348 -102.42 -15.44 -75.75
C TRP A 348 -103.37 -16.64 -75.91
N ASN A 349 -104.48 -16.62 -75.16
CA ASN A 349 -105.55 -17.61 -75.25
C ASN A 349 -106.64 -17.15 -76.22
N ALA A 350 -107.56 -18.05 -76.58
CA ALA A 350 -108.78 -17.65 -77.28
C ALA A 350 -109.78 -17.00 -76.30
N THR A 351 -110.59 -16.08 -76.81
CA THR A 351 -111.74 -15.48 -76.08
C THR A 351 -113.07 -16.08 -76.57
N ALA A 352 -114.18 -15.76 -75.91
CA ALA A 352 -115.51 -16.20 -76.33
C ALA A 352 -115.94 -15.49 -77.63
N ASP A 353 -116.57 -16.24 -78.54
CA ASP A 353 -116.91 -15.80 -79.90
C ASP A 353 -118.38 -15.35 -80.05
N ASN A 354 -119.21 -15.53 -79.02
CA ASN A 354 -120.57 -14.99 -78.93
C ASN A 354 -121.44 -15.27 -80.18
N GLY A 355 -121.35 -16.50 -80.71
CA GLY A 355 -122.18 -16.98 -81.82
C GLY A 355 -121.69 -16.61 -83.23
N SER A 356 -120.55 -15.91 -83.37
CA SER A 356 -119.87 -15.70 -84.65
C SER A 356 -118.36 -15.92 -84.48
N HIS A 357 -117.80 -16.78 -85.31
CA HIS A 357 -116.42 -17.27 -85.17
C HIS A 357 -115.37 -16.15 -85.22
N ILE A 358 -114.32 -16.26 -84.40
CA ILE A 358 -113.24 -15.24 -84.37
C ILE A 358 -112.39 -15.32 -85.65
N LEU A 359 -112.47 -14.25 -86.44
CA LEU A 359 -111.77 -14.06 -87.70
C LEU A 359 -110.26 -13.82 -87.50
N HIS A 360 -109.87 -13.04 -86.49
CA HIS A 360 -108.47 -12.77 -86.14
C HIS A 360 -108.34 -12.04 -84.79
N TYR A 361 -107.12 -12.05 -84.26
CA TYR A 361 -106.66 -11.18 -83.16
C TYR A 361 -105.84 -10.01 -83.72
N ILE A 362 -105.88 -8.88 -83.02
CA ILE A 362 -105.07 -7.68 -83.30
C ILE A 362 -104.15 -7.45 -82.09
N LEU A 363 -102.84 -7.59 -82.29
CA LEU A 363 -101.81 -7.30 -81.28
C LEU A 363 -101.19 -5.93 -81.57
N GLU A 364 -100.95 -5.13 -80.54
CA GLU A 364 -100.34 -3.79 -80.65
C GLU A 364 -99.27 -3.57 -79.56
N TYR A 365 -98.34 -2.64 -79.82
CA TYR A 365 -97.25 -2.32 -78.87
C TYR A 365 -96.86 -0.83 -78.83
N ASP A 366 -96.19 -0.41 -77.75
CA ASP A 366 -95.54 0.90 -77.54
C ASP A 366 -94.12 0.67 -76.94
N GLU A 367 -93.20 1.62 -77.11
CA GLU A 367 -91.84 1.58 -76.56
C GLU A 367 -91.75 1.88 -75.05
N GLY A 368 -92.82 1.62 -74.29
CA GLY A 368 -92.91 1.97 -72.87
C GLY A 368 -92.92 3.48 -72.58
N LYS A 369 -93.25 4.30 -73.59
CA LYS A 369 -93.16 5.77 -73.55
C LYS A 369 -94.53 6.45 -73.67
N GLY A 370 -95.61 5.68 -73.79
CA GLY A 370 -96.98 6.20 -73.87
C GLY A 370 -97.28 6.88 -75.21
N LYS A 371 -96.56 6.55 -76.28
CA LYS A 371 -96.75 7.15 -77.61
C LYS A 371 -97.45 6.17 -78.53
N GLU A 372 -98.78 6.28 -78.57
CA GLU A 372 -99.70 5.72 -79.59
C GLU A 372 -99.38 4.27 -80.04
N PHE A 373 -100.09 3.31 -79.44
CA PHE A 373 -99.95 1.88 -79.73
C PHE A 373 -99.99 1.57 -81.23
N VAL A 374 -98.90 0.99 -81.74
CA VAL A 374 -98.74 0.60 -83.14
C VAL A 374 -99.16 -0.86 -83.33
N GLU A 375 -99.93 -1.14 -84.39
CA GLU A 375 -100.34 -2.50 -84.73
C GLU A 375 -99.14 -3.37 -85.11
N VAL A 376 -98.96 -4.48 -84.40
CA VAL A 376 -97.90 -5.47 -84.61
C VAL A 376 -98.33 -6.50 -85.66
N CYS A 377 -99.56 -7.02 -85.53
CA CYS A 377 -100.12 -7.98 -86.48
C CYS A 377 -101.63 -8.16 -86.32
N LYS A 378 -102.31 -8.47 -87.44
CA LYS A 378 -103.59 -9.17 -87.48
C LYS A 378 -103.34 -10.65 -87.76
N THR A 379 -103.80 -11.56 -86.91
CA THR A 379 -103.48 -13.00 -87.07
C THR A 379 -104.54 -13.93 -86.48
N LYS A 380 -104.76 -15.08 -87.14
CA LYS A 380 -105.49 -16.23 -86.58
C LYS A 380 -104.65 -17.04 -85.58
N GLY A 381 -103.33 -16.82 -85.57
CA GLY A 381 -102.42 -17.41 -84.60
C GLY A 381 -102.62 -16.87 -83.19
N ARG A 382 -102.22 -17.65 -82.19
CA ARG A 382 -102.28 -17.30 -80.76
C ARG A 382 -100.91 -16.88 -80.19
N GLN A 383 -99.94 -16.58 -81.04
CA GLN A 383 -98.58 -16.16 -80.65
C GLN A 383 -97.91 -15.34 -81.75
N TYR A 384 -96.97 -14.48 -81.36
CA TYR A 384 -96.17 -13.64 -82.25
C TYR A 384 -94.73 -13.45 -81.73
N SER A 385 -93.79 -13.16 -82.63
CA SER A 385 -92.38 -12.91 -82.29
C SER A 385 -91.94 -11.53 -82.82
N LEU A 386 -91.88 -10.54 -81.94
CA LEU A 386 -91.42 -9.20 -82.27
C LEU A 386 -89.88 -9.18 -82.28
N THR A 387 -89.29 -8.51 -83.29
CA THR A 387 -87.83 -8.50 -83.53
C THR A 387 -87.34 -7.08 -83.86
N LYS A 388 -86.01 -6.88 -83.94
CA LYS A 388 -85.35 -5.57 -84.14
C LYS A 388 -85.51 -4.60 -82.95
N LEU A 389 -85.74 -5.14 -81.76
CA LEU A 389 -85.83 -4.37 -80.52
C LEU A 389 -84.43 -3.95 -80.03
N GLN A 390 -84.38 -2.94 -79.16
CA GLN A 390 -83.13 -2.50 -78.52
C GLN A 390 -82.82 -3.35 -77.27
N PRO A 391 -81.55 -3.59 -76.91
CA PRO A 391 -81.17 -4.25 -75.66
C PRO A 391 -81.61 -3.47 -74.41
N SER A 392 -81.80 -4.16 -73.29
CA SER A 392 -82.19 -3.60 -71.99
C SER A 392 -83.34 -2.58 -72.02
N THR A 393 -84.30 -2.74 -72.94
CA THR A 393 -85.37 -1.78 -73.24
C THR A 393 -86.74 -2.40 -72.98
N TRP A 394 -87.64 -1.62 -72.35
CA TRP A 394 -89.00 -2.02 -72.02
C TRP A 394 -89.99 -1.71 -73.15
N TYR A 395 -90.95 -2.61 -73.37
CA TYR A 395 -92.00 -2.50 -74.39
C TYR A 395 -93.37 -2.89 -73.79
N SER A 396 -94.41 -2.13 -74.14
CA SER A 396 -95.80 -2.31 -73.70
C SER A 396 -96.63 -3.03 -74.76
N PHE A 397 -97.59 -3.88 -74.39
CA PHE A 397 -98.42 -4.67 -75.32
C PHE A 397 -99.90 -4.67 -74.94
N ARG A 398 -100.81 -4.70 -75.93
CA ARG A 398 -102.27 -4.92 -75.77
C ARG A 398 -102.86 -5.74 -76.93
N LEU A 399 -104.02 -6.37 -76.72
CA LEU A 399 -104.61 -7.35 -77.64
C LEU A 399 -106.14 -7.17 -77.80
N ALA A 400 -106.69 -7.33 -79.00
CA ALA A 400 -108.14 -7.39 -79.25
C ALA A 400 -108.52 -8.59 -80.16
N ALA A 401 -109.80 -8.96 -80.20
CA ALA A 401 -110.37 -10.02 -81.04
C ALA A 401 -111.45 -9.48 -81.99
N VAL A 402 -111.68 -10.13 -83.12
CA VAL A 402 -112.66 -9.71 -84.15
C VAL A 402 -113.45 -10.91 -84.67
N ASN A 403 -114.77 -10.82 -84.74
CA ASN A 403 -115.66 -11.75 -85.46
C ASN A 403 -116.50 -10.99 -86.52
N ASP A 404 -117.45 -11.66 -87.16
CA ASP A 404 -118.31 -11.06 -88.20
C ASP A 404 -119.24 -9.97 -87.65
N CYS A 405 -119.57 -10.02 -86.35
CA CYS A 405 -120.40 -9.02 -85.67
C CYS A 405 -119.61 -7.78 -85.22
N GLY A 406 -118.29 -7.87 -85.07
CA GLY A 406 -117.44 -6.72 -84.74
C GLY A 406 -116.15 -7.05 -83.99
N LYS A 407 -115.54 -6.00 -83.43
CA LYS A 407 -114.28 -6.03 -82.69
C LYS A 407 -114.52 -5.87 -81.18
N SER A 408 -113.84 -6.68 -80.37
CA SER A 408 -113.84 -6.57 -78.91
C SER A 408 -113.10 -5.30 -78.44
N PRO A 409 -113.30 -4.87 -77.18
CA PRO A 409 -112.34 -4.01 -76.49
C PRO A 409 -110.94 -4.65 -76.47
N TYR A 410 -109.91 -3.84 -76.21
CA TYR A 410 -108.56 -4.34 -75.98
C TYR A 410 -108.40 -4.88 -74.54
N SER A 411 -107.46 -5.81 -74.38
CA SER A 411 -106.94 -6.27 -73.09
C SER A 411 -106.29 -5.14 -72.30
N ASP A 412 -106.08 -5.37 -71.00
CA ASP A 412 -105.13 -4.60 -70.20
C ASP A 412 -103.73 -4.60 -70.83
N ILE A 413 -102.95 -3.57 -70.49
CA ILE A 413 -101.59 -3.34 -70.99
C ILE A 413 -100.59 -4.13 -70.13
N ILE A 414 -99.64 -4.81 -70.76
CA ILE A 414 -98.55 -5.54 -70.09
C ILE A 414 -97.18 -5.19 -70.66
N THR A 415 -96.13 -5.16 -69.82
CA THR A 415 -94.79 -4.71 -70.20
C THR A 415 -93.73 -5.83 -70.09
N PHE A 416 -92.78 -5.86 -71.02
CA PHE A 416 -91.65 -6.80 -71.04
C PHE A 416 -90.34 -6.10 -71.42
N CYS A 417 -89.21 -6.60 -70.91
CA CYS A 417 -87.88 -6.04 -71.17
C CYS A 417 -86.96 -7.03 -71.92
N THR A 418 -86.19 -6.53 -72.88
CA THR A 418 -85.14 -7.28 -73.60
C THR A 418 -83.91 -7.55 -72.73
N ALA A 419 -83.06 -8.48 -73.15
CA ALA A 419 -81.84 -8.86 -72.42
C ALA A 419 -80.67 -7.87 -72.63
N ALA A 420 -79.68 -7.93 -71.74
CA ALA A 420 -78.47 -7.12 -71.75
C ALA A 420 -77.35 -7.69 -72.67
N ASN A 421 -76.11 -7.21 -72.50
CA ASN A 421 -74.91 -7.77 -73.12
C ASN A 421 -74.01 -8.47 -72.06
N PRO A 422 -73.11 -9.38 -72.47
CA PRO A 422 -72.07 -9.95 -71.59
C PRO A 422 -71.06 -8.88 -71.10
N PRO A 423 -70.32 -9.13 -70.01
CA PRO A 423 -69.34 -8.17 -69.48
C PRO A 423 -68.09 -8.04 -70.38
N PRO A 424 -67.43 -6.86 -70.40
CA PRO A 424 -66.12 -6.70 -71.04
C PRO A 424 -65.00 -7.40 -70.25
N GLN A 425 -63.84 -7.61 -70.87
CA GLN A 425 -62.64 -8.15 -70.21
C GLN A 425 -62.29 -7.34 -68.94
N PRO A 426 -62.07 -7.96 -67.76
CA PRO A 426 -61.63 -7.25 -66.57
C PRO A 426 -60.13 -6.93 -66.63
N ALA A 427 -59.71 -5.93 -65.85
CA ALA A 427 -58.30 -5.71 -65.57
C ALA A 427 -57.74 -6.90 -64.76
N ALA A 428 -56.43 -7.14 -64.85
CA ALA A 428 -55.77 -8.18 -64.07
C ALA A 428 -55.80 -7.86 -62.56
N PRO A 429 -55.88 -8.89 -61.69
CA PRO A 429 -55.94 -8.68 -60.24
C PRO A 429 -54.59 -8.19 -59.70
N THR A 430 -54.62 -7.26 -58.75
CA THR A 430 -53.43 -6.71 -58.08
C THR A 430 -53.14 -7.41 -56.75
N LEU A 431 -51.86 -7.48 -56.37
CA LEU A 431 -51.43 -8.05 -55.11
C LEU A 431 -51.56 -7.01 -53.97
N ALA A 432 -52.48 -7.26 -53.04
CA ALA A 432 -52.70 -6.44 -51.85
C ALA A 432 -51.72 -6.79 -50.72
N SER A 433 -51.44 -8.09 -50.53
CA SER A 433 -50.42 -8.57 -49.59
C SER A 433 -49.93 -9.99 -49.92
N ALA A 434 -48.72 -10.31 -49.48
CA ALA A 434 -48.13 -11.65 -49.58
C ALA A 434 -47.61 -12.11 -48.21
N THR A 435 -47.81 -13.38 -47.91
CA THR A 435 -47.21 -14.07 -46.75
C THR A 435 -46.40 -15.28 -47.26
N SER A 436 -45.94 -16.14 -46.35
CA SER A 436 -45.29 -17.41 -46.73
C SER A 436 -46.27 -18.45 -47.27
N SER A 437 -47.54 -18.39 -46.87
CA SER A 437 -48.56 -19.40 -47.21
C SER A 437 -49.83 -18.81 -47.82
N SER A 438 -49.87 -17.50 -48.07
CA SER A 438 -50.98 -16.83 -48.73
C SER A 438 -50.60 -15.68 -49.65
N LEU A 439 -51.47 -15.42 -50.63
CA LEU A 439 -51.46 -14.24 -51.51
C LEU A 439 -52.86 -13.63 -51.53
N ARG A 440 -52.99 -12.38 -51.08
CA ARG A 440 -54.23 -11.62 -51.07
C ARG A 440 -54.31 -10.76 -52.32
N LEU A 441 -55.28 -11.06 -53.18
CA LEU A 441 -55.49 -10.42 -54.48
C LEU A 441 -56.74 -9.56 -54.43
N GLU A 442 -56.74 -8.46 -55.18
CA GLU A 442 -57.88 -7.54 -55.31
C GLU A 442 -58.09 -7.07 -56.75
N TRP A 443 -59.31 -6.65 -57.08
CA TRP A 443 -59.72 -6.21 -58.41
C TRP A 443 -60.90 -5.24 -58.37
N ILE A 444 -61.15 -4.52 -59.46
CA ILE A 444 -62.14 -3.43 -59.51
C ILE A 444 -63.51 -3.96 -59.97
N ARG A 445 -64.54 -3.79 -59.14
CA ARG A 445 -65.95 -4.05 -59.52
C ARG A 445 -66.45 -2.99 -60.50
N ARG A 446 -67.17 -3.41 -61.55
CA ARG A 446 -67.73 -2.50 -62.56
C ARG A 446 -69.26 -2.51 -62.66
N SER A 447 -69.91 -3.59 -62.23
CA SER A 447 -71.37 -3.69 -62.09
C SER A 447 -71.74 -4.39 -60.78
N GLN A 448 -72.97 -4.20 -60.29
CA GLN A 448 -73.52 -4.96 -59.16
C GLN A 448 -74.01 -6.37 -59.57
N GLU A 449 -74.18 -6.61 -60.88
CA GLU A 449 -74.66 -7.86 -61.48
C GLU A 449 -73.52 -8.72 -62.07
N GLU A 450 -72.26 -8.29 -61.93
CA GLU A 450 -71.07 -9.07 -62.33
C GLU A 450 -70.64 -10.03 -61.21
N GLU A 451 -70.41 -11.29 -61.56
CA GLU A 451 -69.66 -12.27 -60.76
C GLU A 451 -68.27 -12.50 -61.38
N TYR A 452 -67.25 -12.59 -60.53
CA TYR A 452 -65.85 -12.72 -60.91
C TYR A 452 -65.34 -14.14 -60.64
N VAL A 453 -64.59 -14.70 -61.60
CA VAL A 453 -63.92 -15.99 -61.46
C VAL A 453 -62.41 -15.78 -61.52
N LEU A 454 -61.72 -16.12 -60.43
CA LEU A 454 -60.27 -16.10 -60.30
C LEU A 454 -59.70 -17.50 -60.52
N GLN A 455 -58.68 -17.62 -61.38
CA GLN A 455 -57.89 -18.84 -61.51
C GLN A 455 -56.43 -18.63 -61.12
N MET A 456 -55.82 -19.67 -60.57
CA MET A 456 -54.40 -19.74 -60.21
C MET A 456 -53.75 -20.94 -60.92
N ALA A 457 -52.52 -20.77 -61.40
CA ALA A 457 -51.67 -21.84 -61.89
C ALA A 457 -50.31 -21.84 -61.19
N ASP A 458 -49.95 -23.00 -60.66
CA ASP A 458 -48.60 -23.33 -60.22
C ASP A 458 -47.92 -24.11 -61.37
N LYS A 459 -46.98 -23.48 -62.08
CA LYS A 459 -46.36 -24.07 -63.27
C LYS A 459 -45.38 -25.20 -62.93
N GLU A 460 -44.92 -25.32 -61.69
CA GLU A 460 -44.12 -26.44 -61.20
C GLU A 460 -44.98 -27.67 -60.88
N SER A 461 -46.25 -27.47 -60.51
CA SER A 461 -47.21 -28.56 -60.23
C SER A 461 -47.70 -29.31 -61.47
N GLY A 462 -47.62 -28.69 -62.66
CA GLY A 462 -48.14 -29.25 -63.91
C GLY A 462 -49.68 -29.28 -64.03
N HIS A 463 -50.44 -28.92 -62.99
CA HIS A 463 -51.91 -28.99 -62.99
C HIS A 463 -52.62 -27.89 -63.79
N GLY A 464 -51.90 -26.89 -64.31
CA GLY A 464 -52.47 -25.78 -65.07
C GLY A 464 -53.29 -24.82 -64.22
N TYR A 465 -54.30 -24.18 -64.82
CA TYR A 465 -55.15 -23.19 -64.15
C TYR A 465 -56.34 -23.83 -63.42
N LEU A 466 -56.34 -23.72 -62.09
CA LEU A 466 -57.41 -24.17 -61.20
C LEU A 466 -58.25 -22.97 -60.72
N PRO A 467 -59.57 -23.12 -60.52
CA PRO A 467 -60.41 -22.07 -59.94
C PRO A 467 -60.12 -21.90 -58.45
N MET A 468 -59.92 -20.65 -58.01
CA MET A 468 -59.70 -20.30 -56.61
C MET A 468 -60.90 -19.57 -56.00
N TYR A 469 -61.57 -18.72 -56.78
CA TYR A 469 -62.73 -17.95 -56.34
C TYR A 469 -63.77 -17.83 -57.47
N THR A 470 -65.04 -17.83 -57.09
CA THR A 470 -66.21 -17.52 -57.93
C THR A 470 -67.22 -16.80 -57.05
N GLY A 471 -67.57 -15.55 -57.38
CA GLY A 471 -68.54 -14.76 -56.62
C GLY A 471 -68.42 -13.25 -56.88
N ARG A 472 -69.08 -12.41 -56.07
CA ARG A 472 -69.22 -10.95 -56.32
C ARG A 472 -68.18 -10.07 -55.66
N ASP A 473 -67.31 -10.64 -54.82
CA ASP A 473 -66.31 -9.90 -54.06
C ASP A 473 -65.19 -9.38 -54.98
N THR A 474 -64.52 -8.34 -54.49
CA THR A 474 -63.39 -7.65 -55.15
C THR A 474 -62.03 -8.03 -54.56
N VAL A 475 -62.01 -8.95 -53.60
CA VAL A 475 -60.82 -9.35 -52.85
C VAL A 475 -60.92 -10.83 -52.52
N TYR A 476 -59.83 -11.58 -52.70
CA TYR A 476 -59.74 -12.97 -52.27
C TYR A 476 -58.33 -13.29 -51.76
N GLU A 477 -58.24 -14.11 -50.71
CA GLU A 477 -56.97 -14.60 -50.18
C GLU A 477 -56.78 -16.08 -50.56
N CYS A 478 -55.83 -16.32 -51.46
CA CYS A 478 -55.37 -17.67 -51.80
C CYS A 478 -54.50 -18.16 -50.64
N ILE A 479 -55.02 -19.06 -49.81
CA ILE A 479 -54.35 -19.64 -48.63
C ILE A 479 -53.76 -21.04 -48.90
N ASN A 480 -52.97 -21.56 -47.96
CA ASN A 480 -52.29 -22.87 -48.03
C ASN A 480 -51.32 -23.03 -49.21
N LEU A 481 -50.76 -21.93 -49.69
CA LEU A 481 -49.76 -21.90 -50.74
C LEU A 481 -48.39 -22.39 -50.24
N ARG A 482 -47.57 -22.88 -51.16
CA ARG A 482 -46.17 -23.23 -50.90
C ARG A 482 -45.33 -21.95 -50.76
N ARG A 483 -44.38 -21.93 -49.81
CA ARG A 483 -43.51 -20.76 -49.52
C ARG A 483 -42.40 -20.58 -50.55
N ALA A 484 -42.01 -19.34 -50.81
CA ALA A 484 -41.07 -18.93 -51.87
C ALA A 484 -41.46 -19.34 -53.31
N THR A 485 -42.68 -19.85 -53.52
CA THR A 485 -43.16 -20.43 -54.80
C THR A 485 -43.83 -19.36 -55.66
N VAL A 486 -43.78 -19.55 -56.98
CA VAL A 486 -44.35 -18.61 -57.99
C VAL A 486 -45.71 -19.11 -58.47
N PHE A 487 -46.71 -18.23 -58.43
CA PHE A 487 -48.08 -18.50 -58.85
C PHE A 487 -48.53 -17.50 -59.91
N HIS A 488 -49.23 -18.00 -60.92
CA HIS A 488 -49.76 -17.22 -62.04
C HIS A 488 -51.27 -17.07 -61.88
N PHE A 489 -51.82 -15.86 -62.08
CA PHE A 489 -53.24 -15.59 -61.87
C PHE A 489 -53.90 -14.92 -63.07
N ARG A 490 -55.19 -15.18 -63.24
CA ARG A 490 -56.06 -14.52 -64.23
C ARG A 490 -57.52 -14.46 -63.74
N LEU A 491 -58.25 -13.45 -64.21
CA LEU A 491 -59.61 -13.13 -63.77
C LEU A 491 -60.58 -13.04 -64.96
N LYS A 492 -61.83 -13.48 -64.84
CA LYS A 492 -62.92 -13.14 -65.78
C LYS A 492 -64.14 -12.59 -65.03
N ALA A 493 -65.05 -11.94 -65.75
CA ALA A 493 -66.35 -11.49 -65.25
C ALA A 493 -67.50 -12.25 -65.96
N GLU A 494 -68.66 -12.38 -65.31
CA GLU A 494 -69.80 -13.16 -65.79
C GLU A 494 -71.13 -12.53 -65.34
N ASN A 495 -72.17 -12.61 -66.16
CA ASN A 495 -73.54 -12.17 -65.84
C ASN A 495 -74.59 -13.11 -66.46
N GLU A 496 -75.90 -12.80 -66.33
CA GLU A 496 -77.01 -13.61 -66.90
C GLU A 496 -76.90 -13.91 -68.42
N VAL A 497 -76.08 -13.15 -69.15
CA VAL A 497 -75.90 -13.24 -70.61
C VAL A 497 -74.62 -13.98 -71.00
N GLY A 498 -73.63 -14.09 -70.10
CA GLY A 498 -72.44 -14.93 -70.26
C GLY A 498 -71.14 -14.38 -69.66
N SER A 499 -70.04 -15.08 -69.95
CA SER A 499 -68.65 -14.74 -69.57
C SER A 499 -68.01 -13.66 -70.46
N SER A 500 -67.11 -12.87 -69.87
CA SER A 500 -66.07 -12.10 -70.56
C SER A 500 -64.89 -12.99 -70.99
N SER A 501 -63.97 -12.43 -71.77
CA SER A 501 -62.59 -12.94 -71.87
C SER A 501 -61.85 -12.81 -70.52
N TRP A 502 -60.78 -13.60 -70.36
CA TRP A 502 -59.86 -13.50 -69.22
C TRP A 502 -59.01 -12.22 -69.29
N SER A 503 -58.63 -11.68 -68.13
CA SER A 503 -57.59 -10.67 -67.97
C SER A 503 -56.23 -11.17 -68.48
N ASP A 504 -55.27 -10.25 -68.58
CA ASP A 504 -53.86 -10.61 -68.70
C ASP A 504 -53.40 -11.47 -67.51
N GLU A 505 -52.35 -12.27 -67.74
CA GLU A 505 -51.70 -13.13 -66.74
C GLU A 505 -50.75 -12.31 -65.86
N VAL A 506 -50.94 -12.36 -64.55
CA VAL A 506 -50.03 -11.74 -63.56
C VAL A 506 -49.31 -12.80 -62.72
N ILE A 507 -48.12 -12.47 -62.24
CA ILE A 507 -47.19 -13.41 -61.60
C ILE A 507 -46.82 -12.87 -60.22
N TYR A 508 -47.10 -13.64 -59.18
CA TYR A 508 -46.79 -13.29 -57.79
C TYR A 508 -46.10 -14.44 -57.07
N ARG A 509 -45.28 -14.13 -56.06
CA ARG A 509 -44.49 -15.09 -55.29
C ARG A 509 -44.79 -14.95 -53.80
N THR A 510 -45.00 -16.08 -53.12
CA THR A 510 -45.08 -16.14 -51.65
C THR A 510 -43.72 -15.83 -51.03
N LEU A 511 -43.71 -15.26 -49.83
CA LEU A 511 -42.48 -14.91 -49.14
C LEU A 511 -41.76 -16.16 -48.59
N PRO A 512 -40.44 -16.10 -48.36
CA PRO A 512 -39.75 -17.09 -47.53
C PRO A 512 -40.07 -16.88 -46.04
N GLU A 513 -39.85 -17.92 -45.25
CA GLU A 513 -39.90 -17.89 -43.79
C GLU A 513 -38.49 -17.81 -43.18
N ARG A 514 -38.43 -17.56 -41.87
CA ARG A 514 -37.16 -17.65 -41.14
C ARG A 514 -36.68 -19.11 -41.12
N PRO A 515 -35.37 -19.37 -41.30
CA PRO A 515 -34.85 -20.72 -41.17
C PRO A 515 -35.13 -21.33 -39.79
N GLY A 516 -35.27 -22.65 -39.76
CA GLY A 516 -35.28 -23.41 -38.50
C GLY A 516 -33.95 -23.28 -37.74
N ARG A 517 -33.90 -23.80 -36.50
CA ARG A 517 -32.64 -23.83 -35.74
C ARG A 517 -31.62 -24.76 -36.44
N PRO A 518 -30.34 -24.39 -36.54
CA PRO A 518 -29.29 -25.32 -36.98
C PRO A 518 -29.11 -26.50 -36.02
N GLY A 519 -28.40 -27.52 -36.46
CA GLY A 519 -28.01 -28.66 -35.61
C GLY A 519 -27.16 -28.23 -34.42
N LYS A 520 -27.24 -28.99 -33.31
CA LYS A 520 -26.41 -28.75 -32.12
C LYS A 520 -24.92 -28.83 -32.50
N PRO A 521 -24.09 -27.82 -32.18
CA PRO A 521 -22.68 -27.83 -32.54
C PRO A 521 -21.92 -28.93 -31.79
N GLN A 522 -20.96 -29.52 -32.48
CA GLN A 522 -20.14 -30.66 -32.05
C GLN A 522 -18.65 -30.27 -32.15
N VAL A 523 -17.82 -30.81 -31.26
CA VAL A 523 -16.37 -30.60 -31.33
C VAL A 523 -15.76 -31.56 -32.37
N LYS A 524 -14.92 -31.03 -33.26
CA LYS A 524 -14.24 -31.76 -34.32
C LYS A 524 -12.75 -31.88 -34.03
N GLY A 525 -12.27 -33.09 -33.75
CA GLY A 525 -10.87 -33.37 -33.45
C GLY A 525 -10.54 -33.25 -31.95
N LYS A 526 -9.27 -32.96 -31.62
CA LYS A 526 -8.86 -32.70 -30.24
C LYS A 526 -9.32 -31.31 -29.79
N ILE A 527 -9.63 -31.19 -28.51
CA ILE A 527 -9.69 -29.91 -27.81
C ILE A 527 -8.25 -29.56 -27.44
N HIS A 528 -7.87 -28.29 -27.56
CA HIS A 528 -6.62 -27.77 -27.04
C HIS A 528 -6.89 -26.77 -25.90
N ALA A 529 -5.83 -26.34 -25.23
CA ALA A 529 -5.95 -25.40 -24.12
C ALA A 529 -6.49 -24.02 -24.53
N THR A 530 -6.15 -23.54 -25.72
CA THR A 530 -6.51 -22.19 -26.20
C THR A 530 -7.45 -22.17 -27.41
N ASN A 531 -7.85 -23.34 -27.92
CA ASN A 531 -8.69 -23.45 -29.10
C ASN A 531 -9.37 -24.82 -29.22
N PHE A 532 -10.47 -24.88 -29.98
CA PHE A 532 -11.03 -26.11 -30.52
C PHE A 532 -11.81 -25.80 -31.80
N ARG A 533 -12.06 -26.81 -32.64
CA ARG A 533 -12.90 -26.67 -33.83
C ARG A 533 -14.34 -27.11 -33.54
N ALA A 534 -15.31 -26.26 -33.84
CA ALA A 534 -16.73 -26.58 -33.83
C ALA A 534 -17.20 -26.92 -35.25
N LYS A 535 -18.10 -27.90 -35.37
CA LYS A 535 -18.88 -28.19 -36.58
C LYS A 535 -20.37 -28.27 -36.21
N TRP A 536 -21.25 -27.80 -37.07
CA TRP A 536 -22.70 -27.96 -36.94
C TRP A 536 -23.32 -28.49 -38.23
N ASP A 537 -24.58 -28.87 -38.16
CA ASP A 537 -25.37 -29.26 -39.34
C ASP A 537 -26.30 -28.10 -39.74
N PRO A 538 -26.54 -27.87 -41.05
CA PRO A 538 -27.54 -26.91 -41.53
C PRO A 538 -28.94 -27.13 -40.91
N PRO A 539 -29.78 -26.09 -40.82
CA PRO A 539 -31.16 -26.26 -40.37
C PRO A 539 -31.94 -27.16 -41.36
N ALA A 540 -32.72 -28.09 -40.81
CA ALA A 540 -33.50 -29.06 -41.59
C ALA A 540 -34.61 -28.40 -42.43
N ASP A 541 -35.13 -27.26 -41.98
CA ASP A 541 -35.97 -26.36 -42.77
C ASP A 541 -35.22 -25.03 -42.95
N ARG A 542 -35.02 -24.62 -44.20
CA ARG A 542 -34.33 -23.36 -44.56
C ARG A 542 -35.29 -22.18 -44.75
N GLY A 543 -36.60 -22.37 -44.54
CA GLY A 543 -37.62 -21.33 -44.76
C GLY A 543 -37.97 -21.08 -46.23
N GLY A 544 -37.56 -21.97 -47.14
CA GLY A 544 -37.77 -21.80 -48.59
C GLY A 544 -36.78 -20.86 -49.29
N ALA A 545 -35.74 -20.37 -48.59
CA ALA A 545 -34.63 -19.61 -49.17
C ALA A 545 -33.28 -20.28 -48.84
N GLU A 546 -32.19 -19.76 -49.41
CA GLU A 546 -30.84 -20.15 -49.00
C GLU A 546 -30.43 -19.44 -47.70
N ILE A 547 -29.49 -20.07 -46.99
CA ILE A 547 -28.88 -19.50 -45.79
C ILE A 547 -27.78 -18.52 -46.22
N LYS A 548 -27.84 -17.29 -45.71
CA LYS A 548 -26.94 -16.17 -46.07
C LYS A 548 -25.67 -16.12 -45.22
N ASN A 549 -25.75 -16.58 -43.97
CA ASN A 549 -24.65 -16.70 -43.00
C ASN A 549 -25.05 -17.65 -41.85
N TYR A 550 -24.06 -18.33 -41.27
CA TYR A 550 -24.08 -18.89 -39.93
C TYR A 550 -23.35 -17.97 -38.95
N TYR A 551 -23.77 -18.00 -37.68
CA TYR A 551 -23.25 -17.21 -36.58
C TYR A 551 -22.95 -18.15 -35.41
N LEU A 552 -21.67 -18.39 -35.12
CA LEU A 552 -21.26 -19.15 -33.94
C LEU A 552 -21.05 -18.19 -32.77
N GLU A 553 -21.64 -18.54 -31.62
CA GLU A 553 -21.49 -17.80 -30.37
C GLU A 553 -20.92 -18.70 -29.27
N ILE A 554 -20.12 -18.10 -28.38
CA ILE A 554 -19.50 -18.74 -27.22
C ILE A 554 -19.81 -17.96 -25.95
N ASN A 555 -19.91 -18.64 -24.81
CA ASN A 555 -20.18 -18.05 -23.51
C ASN A 555 -19.24 -18.65 -22.46
N ALA A 556 -18.49 -17.79 -21.77
CA ALA A 556 -17.56 -18.15 -20.69
C ALA A 556 -18.16 -17.99 -19.27
N GLY A 557 -19.44 -17.60 -19.18
CA GLY A 557 -20.15 -17.25 -17.95
C GLY A 557 -20.74 -15.83 -17.97
N ALA A 558 -20.19 -14.93 -18.79
CA ALA A 558 -20.59 -13.52 -18.87
C ALA A 558 -21.71 -13.22 -19.90
N GLY A 559 -22.09 -14.18 -20.74
CA GLY A 559 -23.02 -14.00 -21.87
C GLY A 559 -22.47 -14.59 -23.16
N PHE A 560 -23.32 -14.66 -24.20
CA PHE A 560 -22.92 -15.18 -25.50
C PHE A 560 -22.31 -14.07 -26.39
N GLU A 561 -21.02 -14.22 -26.68
CA GLU A 561 -20.26 -13.40 -27.64
C GLU A 561 -20.09 -14.15 -28.97
N ARG A 562 -19.95 -13.42 -30.08
CA ARG A 562 -19.89 -13.96 -31.43
C ARG A 562 -18.45 -14.23 -31.88
N VAL A 563 -18.17 -15.47 -32.30
CA VAL A 563 -16.83 -15.96 -32.68
C VAL A 563 -16.65 -16.11 -34.19
N TYR A 564 -17.72 -16.45 -34.93
CA TYR A 564 -17.66 -16.66 -36.38
C TYR A 564 -18.90 -16.08 -37.07
N VAL A 565 -18.68 -15.56 -38.30
CA VAL A 565 -19.71 -15.21 -39.27
C VAL A 565 -19.24 -15.68 -40.65
N GLY A 566 -20.08 -16.41 -41.37
CA GLY A 566 -19.79 -16.85 -42.73
C GLY A 566 -20.64 -18.05 -43.15
N ASN A 567 -20.34 -18.63 -44.32
CA ASN A 567 -21.16 -19.69 -44.93
C ASN A 567 -20.67 -21.12 -44.65
N ASP A 568 -19.53 -21.28 -43.96
CA ASP A 568 -19.04 -22.60 -43.57
C ASP A 568 -19.91 -23.21 -42.47
N ILE A 569 -19.92 -24.55 -42.42
CA ILE A 569 -20.57 -25.32 -41.36
C ILE A 569 -19.59 -25.77 -40.25
N GLU A 570 -18.37 -25.23 -40.26
CA GLU A 570 -17.37 -25.41 -39.21
C GLU A 570 -16.51 -24.16 -39.03
N ALA A 571 -16.10 -23.90 -37.79
CA ALA A 571 -15.23 -22.78 -37.43
C ALA A 571 -14.27 -23.17 -36.30
N CYS A 572 -13.16 -22.44 -36.19
CA CYS A 572 -12.26 -22.55 -35.05
C CYS A 572 -12.67 -21.54 -33.97
N CYS A 573 -12.90 -22.00 -32.75
CA CYS A 573 -12.89 -21.14 -31.58
C CYS A 573 -11.44 -21.01 -31.11
N ASP A 574 -10.87 -19.81 -31.15
CA ASP A 574 -9.50 -19.51 -30.72
C ASP A 574 -9.47 -18.53 -29.53
N ARG A 575 -8.27 -18.19 -29.05
CA ARG A 575 -8.04 -17.25 -27.92
C ARG A 575 -8.80 -17.63 -26.64
N LEU A 576 -9.06 -18.92 -26.45
CA LEU A 576 -9.71 -19.44 -25.25
C LEU A 576 -8.73 -19.52 -24.07
N SER A 577 -9.27 -19.44 -22.86
CA SER A 577 -8.56 -19.68 -21.61
C SER A 577 -8.43 -21.19 -21.37
N PRO A 578 -7.26 -21.70 -20.97
CA PRO A 578 -7.07 -23.10 -20.53
C PRO A 578 -8.01 -23.54 -19.39
N GLY A 579 -8.28 -24.84 -19.31
CA GLY A 579 -9.12 -25.49 -18.30
C GLY A 579 -10.52 -24.88 -18.07
N THR A 580 -11.02 -24.07 -19.00
CA THR A 580 -12.20 -23.21 -18.84
C THR A 580 -13.37 -23.82 -19.58
N THR A 581 -14.55 -23.82 -18.95
CA THR A 581 -15.77 -24.41 -19.50
C THR A 581 -16.58 -23.37 -20.24
N TYR A 582 -16.72 -23.56 -21.55
CA TYR A 582 -17.48 -22.71 -22.45
C TYR A 582 -18.78 -23.38 -22.87
N GLN A 583 -19.82 -22.58 -23.14
CA GLN A 583 -20.99 -23.00 -23.90
C GLN A 583 -20.93 -22.41 -25.30
N ILE A 584 -21.04 -23.24 -26.35
CA ILE A 584 -21.20 -22.78 -27.74
C ILE A 584 -22.61 -23.02 -28.25
N ARG A 585 -23.12 -22.11 -29.09
CA ARG A 585 -24.38 -22.27 -29.83
C ARG A 585 -24.25 -21.64 -31.21
N VAL A 586 -25.06 -22.06 -32.17
CA VAL A 586 -25.07 -21.50 -33.53
C VAL A 586 -26.49 -21.08 -33.93
N TRP A 587 -26.60 -19.95 -34.64
CA TRP A 587 -27.81 -19.56 -35.38
C TRP A 587 -27.45 -19.21 -36.82
N CYS A 588 -28.45 -18.98 -37.67
CA CYS A 588 -28.23 -18.62 -39.07
C CYS A 588 -29.20 -17.53 -39.54
N GLU A 589 -28.79 -16.76 -40.54
CA GLU A 589 -29.61 -15.73 -41.18
C GLU A 589 -30.08 -16.22 -42.56
N GLY A 590 -31.39 -16.14 -42.82
CA GLY A 590 -31.98 -16.29 -44.15
C GLY A 590 -32.60 -14.99 -44.64
N VAL A 591 -33.19 -14.99 -45.84
CA VAL A 591 -33.80 -13.78 -46.45
C VAL A 591 -34.90 -13.17 -45.58
N ALA A 592 -35.64 -13.97 -44.81
CA ALA A 592 -36.68 -13.51 -43.88
C ALA A 592 -36.17 -13.15 -42.46
N GLY A 593 -34.84 -13.12 -42.27
CA GLY A 593 -34.17 -12.82 -41.00
C GLY A 593 -33.59 -14.04 -40.27
N PRO A 594 -33.21 -13.87 -38.98
CA PRO A 594 -32.47 -14.87 -38.21
C PRO A 594 -33.35 -16.03 -37.71
N SER A 595 -32.74 -17.21 -37.63
CA SER A 595 -33.29 -18.39 -36.96
C SER A 595 -33.31 -18.25 -35.45
N ALA A 596 -33.99 -19.18 -34.77
CA ALA A 596 -33.68 -19.46 -33.36
C ALA A 596 -32.26 -20.07 -33.25
N PRO A 597 -31.54 -19.87 -32.12
CA PRO A 597 -30.30 -20.59 -31.83
C PRO A 597 -30.48 -22.10 -31.68
N SER A 598 -29.40 -22.84 -31.93
CA SER A 598 -29.26 -24.24 -31.58
C SER A 598 -29.30 -24.44 -30.07
N GLU A 599 -29.54 -25.69 -29.64
CA GLU A 599 -29.22 -26.10 -28.28
C GLU A 599 -27.72 -25.87 -28.00
N PRO A 600 -27.34 -25.40 -26.80
CA PRO A 600 -25.94 -25.17 -26.48
C PRO A 600 -25.17 -26.48 -26.26
N CYS A 601 -23.90 -26.48 -26.66
CA CYS A 601 -22.92 -27.53 -26.38
C CYS A 601 -21.89 -27.02 -25.38
N THR A 602 -21.61 -27.80 -24.33
CA THR A 602 -20.61 -27.45 -23.31
C THR A 602 -19.27 -28.08 -23.66
N VAL A 603 -18.20 -27.29 -23.66
CA VAL A 603 -16.84 -27.70 -24.03
C VAL A 603 -15.86 -27.13 -22.99
N THR A 604 -15.06 -27.97 -22.35
CA THR A 604 -13.99 -27.54 -21.44
C THR A 604 -12.65 -27.66 -22.14
N THR A 605 -11.87 -26.59 -22.18
CA THR A 605 -10.51 -26.60 -22.76
C THR A 605 -9.54 -27.44 -21.92
N GLU A 606 -8.45 -27.91 -22.52
CA GLU A 606 -7.39 -28.59 -21.77
C GLU A 606 -6.72 -27.60 -20.79
N ALA A 607 -6.31 -28.09 -19.62
CA ALA A 607 -5.51 -27.29 -18.69
C ALA A 607 -4.02 -27.35 -19.09
N VAL A 608 -3.27 -26.29 -18.77
CA VAL A 608 -1.81 -26.21 -18.94
C VAL A 608 -1.12 -26.15 -17.57
N ALA A 609 0.21 -26.22 -17.55
CA ALA A 609 0.97 -25.88 -16.35
C ALA A 609 0.72 -24.41 -15.92
N PRO A 610 0.91 -24.04 -14.64
CA PRO A 610 0.71 -22.66 -14.19
C PRO A 610 1.64 -21.68 -14.89
N VAL A 611 1.31 -20.38 -14.88
CA VAL A 611 2.31 -19.34 -15.18
C VAL A 611 3.32 -19.22 -14.03
N ALA A 612 4.37 -18.43 -14.23
CA ALA A 612 5.36 -18.13 -13.20
C ALA A 612 4.69 -17.49 -11.96
N PRO A 613 5.07 -17.86 -10.72
CA PRO A 613 4.75 -17.08 -9.52
C PRO A 613 5.54 -15.75 -9.50
N SER A 614 5.29 -14.90 -8.50
CA SER A 614 6.15 -13.74 -8.25
C SER A 614 7.60 -14.18 -7.97
N ALA A 615 8.57 -13.29 -8.19
CA ALA A 615 9.90 -13.46 -7.65
C ALA A 615 9.83 -13.69 -6.11
N PRO A 616 10.68 -14.56 -5.54
CA PRO A 616 10.71 -14.80 -4.11
C PRO A 616 11.42 -13.65 -3.38
N PHE A 617 10.84 -13.15 -2.30
CA PHE A 617 11.40 -12.07 -1.48
C PHE A 617 11.52 -12.48 -0.02
N CYS A 618 12.42 -11.84 0.72
CA CYS A 618 12.54 -12.09 2.16
C CYS A 618 11.42 -11.36 2.91
N SER A 619 10.55 -12.08 3.63
CA SER A 619 9.44 -11.47 4.38
C SER A 619 9.86 -10.75 5.66
N THR A 620 11.10 -10.95 6.08
CA THR A 620 11.78 -10.32 7.22
C THR A 620 13.22 -10.00 6.82
N PRO A 621 13.95 -9.13 7.54
CA PRO A 621 15.40 -8.99 7.35
C PRO A 621 16.09 -10.36 7.36
N PRO A 622 16.97 -10.68 6.40
CA PRO A 622 17.65 -11.98 6.35
C PRO A 622 18.51 -12.23 7.58
N GLY A 623 18.41 -13.44 8.15
CA GLY A 623 19.35 -13.90 9.17
C GLY A 623 20.66 -14.41 8.55
N PRO A 624 21.71 -14.58 9.35
CA PRO A 624 23.03 -14.99 8.85
C PRO A 624 23.08 -16.42 8.31
N HIS A 625 22.27 -17.33 8.85
CA HIS A 625 22.24 -18.75 8.46
C HIS A 625 20.88 -19.22 7.92
N ALA A 626 19.86 -18.38 8.00
CA ALA A 626 18.53 -18.69 7.47
C ALA A 626 17.73 -17.41 7.17
N THR A 627 16.84 -17.48 6.19
CA THR A 627 15.84 -16.44 5.90
C THR A 627 14.49 -17.07 5.56
N VAL A 628 13.41 -16.31 5.72
CA VAL A 628 12.07 -16.71 5.26
C VAL A 628 11.83 -16.10 3.89
N LEU A 629 11.89 -16.94 2.85
CA LEU A 629 11.49 -16.57 1.50
C LEU A 629 9.97 -16.71 1.38
N ARG A 630 9.34 -15.76 0.70
CA ARG A 630 7.91 -15.70 0.44
C ARG A 630 7.67 -15.29 -1.02
N TRP A 631 6.61 -15.80 -1.61
CA TRP A 631 6.18 -15.46 -2.96
C TRP A 631 4.65 -15.38 -3.00
N GLU A 632 4.12 -14.77 -4.05
CA GLU A 632 2.69 -14.76 -4.32
C GLU A 632 2.31 -15.91 -5.26
N ARG A 633 1.03 -16.25 -5.31
CA ARG A 633 0.55 -17.31 -6.21
C ARG A 633 0.59 -16.79 -7.66
N PRO A 634 0.85 -17.63 -8.67
CA PRO A 634 0.77 -17.20 -10.06
C PRO A 634 -0.63 -16.69 -10.39
N ASP A 635 -0.72 -15.55 -11.07
CA ASP A 635 -1.99 -14.90 -11.47
C ASP A 635 -2.93 -15.86 -12.21
N TYR A 636 -2.36 -16.81 -12.95
CA TYR A 636 -3.09 -17.82 -13.68
C TYR A 636 -2.54 -19.23 -13.48
N ASN A 637 -3.36 -20.09 -12.87
CA ASN A 637 -2.99 -21.47 -12.52
C ASN A 637 -3.01 -22.47 -13.70
N GLY A 638 -3.21 -22.01 -14.93
CA GLY A 638 -3.30 -22.86 -16.12
C GLY A 638 -4.64 -23.60 -16.28
N GLY A 639 -5.67 -23.25 -15.49
CA GLY A 639 -6.96 -23.94 -15.49
C GLY A 639 -6.99 -25.24 -14.66
N ALA A 640 -6.01 -25.43 -13.77
CA ALA A 640 -6.01 -26.49 -12.77
C ALA A 640 -5.38 -25.98 -11.45
N PRO A 641 -5.84 -26.45 -10.28
CA PRO A 641 -5.29 -25.99 -9.01
C PRO A 641 -3.80 -26.31 -8.88
N VAL A 642 -3.00 -25.34 -8.43
CA VAL A 642 -1.58 -25.54 -8.08
C VAL A 642 -1.52 -26.56 -6.95
N THR A 643 -0.78 -27.64 -7.17
CA THR A 643 -0.61 -28.76 -6.24
C THR A 643 0.63 -28.62 -5.37
N GLU A 644 1.71 -28.03 -5.92
CA GLU A 644 3.00 -27.83 -5.25
C GLU A 644 3.69 -26.56 -5.79
N TYR A 645 4.61 -26.00 -5.01
CA TYR A 645 5.63 -25.04 -5.43
C TYR A 645 7.00 -25.69 -5.24
N GLU A 646 7.97 -25.29 -6.05
CA GLU A 646 9.36 -25.72 -5.99
C GLU A 646 10.26 -24.49 -6.07
N VAL A 647 11.23 -24.37 -5.17
CA VAL A 647 12.14 -23.23 -5.05
C VAL A 647 13.59 -23.71 -5.22
N GLU A 648 14.30 -23.09 -6.15
CA GLU A 648 15.76 -23.22 -6.26
C GLU A 648 16.45 -21.98 -5.71
N MET A 649 17.66 -22.16 -5.19
CA MET A 649 18.52 -21.10 -4.69
C MET A 649 19.96 -21.33 -5.17
N GLU A 650 20.63 -20.25 -5.56
CA GLU A 650 22.03 -20.20 -5.97
C GLU A 650 22.77 -19.19 -5.08
N GLY A 651 23.91 -19.57 -4.48
CA GLY A 651 24.71 -18.67 -3.66
C GLY A 651 25.66 -19.41 -2.72
N GLY A 652 26.65 -18.69 -2.17
CA GLY A 652 27.80 -19.32 -1.50
C GLY A 652 28.71 -20.10 -2.45
N ALA A 653 29.55 -20.97 -1.90
CA ALA A 653 30.47 -21.82 -2.64
C ALA A 653 30.18 -23.31 -2.41
N PRO A 654 29.99 -24.13 -3.47
CA PRO A 654 30.00 -23.77 -4.89
C PRO A 654 28.72 -23.03 -5.32
N ARG A 655 28.85 -22.14 -6.33
CA ARG A 655 27.68 -21.54 -7.02
C ARG A 655 27.01 -22.57 -7.92
N GLN A 656 26.03 -23.26 -7.35
CA GLN A 656 25.15 -24.19 -8.03
C GLN A 656 23.71 -23.98 -7.55
N ARG A 657 22.72 -24.15 -8.42
CA ARG A 657 21.30 -24.15 -8.01
C ARG A 657 20.98 -25.43 -7.25
N VAL A 658 20.47 -25.25 -6.04
CA VAL A 658 19.99 -26.32 -5.16
C VAL A 658 18.51 -26.10 -4.91
N ALA A 659 17.70 -27.15 -5.02
CA ALA A 659 16.29 -27.12 -4.64
C ALA A 659 16.17 -27.03 -3.10
N VAL A 660 15.79 -25.85 -2.59
CA VAL A 660 15.70 -25.57 -1.14
C VAL A 660 14.32 -25.82 -0.56
N TYR A 661 13.28 -25.87 -1.39
CA TYR A 661 11.91 -26.18 -0.94
C TYR A 661 11.11 -26.86 -2.04
N ARG A 662 10.27 -27.81 -1.64
CA ARG A 662 9.16 -28.30 -2.44
C ARG A 662 7.97 -28.63 -1.54
N GLY A 663 6.81 -28.03 -1.79
CA GLY A 663 5.65 -28.15 -0.89
C GLY A 663 4.46 -27.28 -1.29
N LYS A 664 3.48 -27.11 -0.39
CA LYS A 664 2.19 -26.47 -0.69
C LYS A 664 2.05 -25.01 -0.24
N GLU A 665 2.99 -24.55 0.58
CA GLU A 665 2.98 -23.19 1.12
C GLU A 665 3.57 -22.20 0.09
N THR A 666 3.24 -20.92 0.24
CA THR A 666 3.80 -19.83 -0.57
C THR A 666 4.95 -19.12 0.15
N GLN A 667 5.66 -19.87 1.00
CA GLN A 667 6.79 -19.43 1.80
C GLN A 667 7.65 -20.66 2.16
N CYS A 668 8.94 -20.44 2.41
CA CYS A 668 9.85 -21.46 2.93
C CYS A 668 10.96 -20.83 3.79
N VAL A 669 11.58 -21.63 4.65
CA VAL A 669 12.80 -21.24 5.36
C VAL A 669 13.99 -21.74 4.55
N ALA A 670 14.66 -20.84 3.84
CA ALA A 670 15.97 -21.12 3.29
C ALA A 670 16.97 -21.20 4.45
N LYS A 671 17.80 -22.24 4.47
CA LYS A 671 18.76 -22.55 5.53
C LYS A 671 20.18 -22.64 4.98
N ASP A 672 21.13 -22.88 5.87
CA ASP A 672 22.53 -23.16 5.56
C ASP A 672 23.18 -22.01 4.75
N LEU A 673 22.72 -20.78 5.03
CA LEU A 673 23.28 -19.57 4.44
C LEU A 673 24.66 -19.27 5.01
N SER A 674 25.54 -18.83 4.11
CA SER A 674 26.82 -18.20 4.43
C SER A 674 26.58 -16.73 4.77
N PRO A 675 26.94 -16.22 5.96
CA PRO A 675 26.61 -14.85 6.36
C PRO A 675 27.30 -13.83 5.45
N GLY A 676 26.56 -12.79 5.05
CA GLY A 676 27.04 -11.74 4.15
C GLY A 676 27.15 -12.13 2.66
N GLU A 677 26.94 -13.39 2.28
CA GLU A 677 26.93 -13.81 0.87
C GLU A 677 25.65 -13.41 0.13
N VAL A 678 25.77 -13.26 -1.20
CA VAL A 678 24.64 -12.98 -2.08
C VAL A 678 24.00 -14.30 -2.53
N TYR A 679 22.69 -14.39 -2.33
CA TYR A 679 21.86 -15.51 -2.77
C TYR A 679 20.80 -15.04 -3.77
N VAL A 680 20.54 -15.88 -4.76
CA VAL A 680 19.54 -15.66 -5.81
C VAL A 680 18.58 -16.83 -5.79
N ALA A 681 17.29 -16.57 -5.62
CA ALA A 681 16.25 -17.59 -5.56
C ALA A 681 15.23 -17.46 -6.69
N GLN A 682 14.71 -18.58 -7.18
CA GLN A 682 13.62 -18.65 -8.15
C GLN A 682 12.59 -19.69 -7.71
N VAL A 683 11.32 -19.46 -8.01
CA VAL A 683 10.21 -20.36 -7.66
C VAL A 683 9.35 -20.70 -8.87
N ARG A 684 8.87 -21.94 -8.96
CA ARG A 684 7.86 -22.35 -9.95
C ARG A 684 6.66 -23.00 -9.28
N ALA A 685 5.50 -22.82 -9.87
CA ALA A 685 4.27 -23.49 -9.49
C ALA A 685 4.07 -24.77 -10.30
N ILE A 686 3.58 -25.82 -9.67
CA ILE A 686 3.31 -27.14 -10.26
C ILE A 686 1.83 -27.45 -10.10
N ASN A 687 1.17 -27.89 -11.16
CA ASN A 687 -0.20 -28.45 -11.09
C ASN A 687 -0.22 -29.88 -11.68
N ARG A 688 -1.41 -30.48 -11.76
CA ARG A 688 -1.60 -31.85 -12.31
C ARG A 688 -1.13 -32.08 -13.75
N ILE A 689 -0.83 -31.02 -14.51
CA ILE A 689 -0.34 -31.09 -15.90
C ILE A 689 1.20 -31.07 -15.93
N GLY A 690 1.82 -30.35 -14.99
CA GLY A 690 3.28 -30.27 -14.86
C GLY A 690 3.74 -29.04 -14.09
N ALA A 691 5.05 -28.83 -14.09
CA ALA A 691 5.68 -27.62 -13.59
C ALA A 691 5.58 -26.48 -14.61
N GLY A 692 5.24 -25.27 -14.13
CA GLY A 692 5.30 -24.05 -14.91
C GLY A 692 6.74 -23.53 -15.08
N PRO A 693 6.91 -22.38 -15.77
CA PRO A 693 8.19 -21.69 -15.81
C PRO A 693 8.59 -21.19 -14.41
N TRP A 694 9.89 -20.96 -14.24
CA TRP A 694 10.43 -20.26 -13.07
C TRP A 694 9.99 -18.79 -13.05
N SER A 695 9.92 -18.21 -11.85
CA SER A 695 9.78 -16.78 -11.60
C SER A 695 10.98 -15.98 -12.13
N GLU A 696 10.83 -14.66 -12.16
CA GLU A 696 12.01 -13.78 -12.12
C GLU A 696 12.83 -14.03 -10.84
N GLU A 697 14.09 -13.65 -10.88
CA GLU A 697 15.08 -13.99 -9.84
C GLU A 697 15.04 -13.00 -8.67
N GLY A 698 14.77 -13.53 -7.47
CA GLY A 698 14.82 -12.76 -6.22
C GLY A 698 16.21 -12.81 -5.60
N SER A 699 16.97 -11.72 -5.70
CA SER A 699 18.26 -11.59 -5.04
C SER A 699 18.13 -11.04 -3.62
N PHE A 700 18.89 -11.63 -2.68
CA PHE A 700 19.02 -11.14 -1.32
C PHE A 700 20.45 -11.37 -0.80
N VAL A 701 20.85 -10.61 0.22
CA VAL A 701 22.11 -10.84 0.93
C VAL A 701 21.77 -11.53 2.24
N ALA A 702 22.49 -12.59 2.60
CA ALA A 702 22.37 -13.22 3.92
C ALA A 702 22.74 -12.20 5.01
N GLY A 703 22.14 -12.33 6.19
CA GLY A 703 22.43 -11.42 7.31
C GLY A 703 23.92 -11.43 7.65
N ALA A 704 24.47 -10.29 8.06
CA ALA A 704 25.82 -10.26 8.58
C ALA A 704 25.86 -11.01 9.94
N ALA A 705 26.87 -11.86 10.13
CA ALA A 705 27.22 -12.43 11.43
C ALA A 705 28.44 -11.69 12.00
N PRO A 706 28.60 -11.54 13.32
CA PRO A 706 29.87 -11.10 13.90
C PRO A 706 31.03 -11.99 13.44
N PRO A 707 32.27 -11.48 13.37
CA PRO A 707 33.39 -12.30 12.90
C PRO A 707 33.65 -13.48 13.83
N GLY A 708 34.22 -14.55 13.27
CA GLY A 708 34.89 -15.57 14.07
C GLY A 708 36.00 -14.96 14.93
N VAL A 709 36.48 -15.73 15.91
CA VAL A 709 37.62 -15.31 16.73
C VAL A 709 38.88 -15.26 15.84
N PRO A 710 39.67 -14.17 15.84
CA PRO A 710 40.90 -14.10 15.05
C PRO A 710 41.96 -15.09 15.54
N GLY A 711 43.00 -15.30 14.73
CA GLY A 711 44.15 -16.12 15.12
C GLY A 711 44.79 -15.64 16.44
N ARG A 712 45.38 -16.58 17.19
CA ARG A 712 46.20 -16.24 18.36
C ARG A 712 47.37 -15.35 17.89
N PRO A 713 47.60 -14.17 18.49
CA PRO A 713 48.69 -13.31 18.06
C PRO A 713 50.05 -13.99 18.23
N ASP A 714 50.86 -13.96 17.18
CA ASP A 714 52.30 -14.19 17.28
C ASP A 714 53.01 -12.90 17.73
N VAL A 715 54.17 -13.05 18.38
CA VAL A 715 54.83 -11.95 19.11
C VAL A 715 56.33 -11.91 18.83
N ALA A 716 56.71 -11.07 17.87
CA ALA A 716 58.10 -10.76 17.57
C ALA A 716 58.64 -9.68 18.54
N VAL A 717 59.48 -10.11 19.49
CA VAL A 717 60.17 -9.21 20.42
C VAL A 717 61.17 -8.33 19.65
N ARG A 718 61.09 -7.00 19.80
CA ARG A 718 61.97 -6.05 19.08
C ARG A 718 62.98 -5.37 19.99
N SER A 719 62.60 -5.00 21.21
CA SER A 719 63.49 -4.48 22.25
C SER A 719 62.88 -4.69 23.64
N ALA A 720 63.58 -4.26 24.69
CA ALA A 720 63.05 -4.22 26.05
C ALA A 720 61.78 -3.37 26.23
N THR A 721 61.45 -2.48 25.28
CA THR A 721 60.32 -1.54 25.39
C THR A 721 59.39 -1.57 24.17
N HIS A 722 59.66 -2.43 23.19
CA HIS A 722 58.95 -2.51 21.90
C HIS A 722 58.69 -3.98 21.49
N LEU A 723 57.44 -4.28 21.15
CA LEU A 723 57.01 -5.57 20.59
C LEU A 723 56.29 -5.35 19.25
N THR A 724 56.39 -6.32 18.34
CA THR A 724 55.54 -6.42 17.16
C THR A 724 54.62 -7.61 17.34
N LEU A 725 53.32 -7.41 17.18
CA LEU A 725 52.32 -8.49 17.19
C LEU A 725 51.65 -8.60 15.82
N SER A 726 51.34 -9.82 15.41
CA SER A 726 50.59 -10.12 14.19
C SER A 726 49.67 -11.31 14.40
N TRP A 727 48.50 -11.30 13.78
CA TRP A 727 47.48 -12.33 13.94
C TRP A 727 46.86 -12.70 12.59
N GLU A 728 46.33 -13.91 12.50
CA GLU A 728 45.58 -14.36 11.32
C GLU A 728 44.15 -13.80 11.35
N GLU A 729 43.58 -13.54 10.17
CA GLU A 729 42.17 -13.20 10.05
C GLU A 729 41.28 -14.38 10.51
N PRO A 730 40.07 -14.13 11.01
CA PRO A 730 39.12 -15.20 11.31
C PRO A 730 38.85 -16.09 10.08
N CYS A 731 38.69 -17.39 10.29
CA CYS A 731 38.33 -18.32 9.22
C CYS A 731 36.91 -18.07 8.65
N THR A 732 36.06 -17.34 9.37
CA THR A 732 34.72 -16.93 8.96
C THR A 732 34.45 -15.47 9.36
N ASN A 733 34.63 -14.54 8.43
CA ASN A 733 34.51 -13.10 8.73
C ASN A 733 33.05 -12.61 8.89
N GLY A 734 32.07 -13.30 8.30
CA GLY A 734 30.62 -13.06 8.45
C GLY A 734 30.05 -11.78 7.81
N ALA A 735 30.92 -10.78 7.62
CA ALA A 735 30.83 -9.59 6.78
C ALA A 735 32.25 -8.98 6.69
N PHE A 736 32.43 -7.87 5.98
CA PHE A 736 33.72 -7.17 5.94
C PHE A 736 34.13 -6.65 7.34
N ILE A 737 35.33 -7.00 7.81
CA ILE A 737 35.88 -6.56 9.10
C ILE A 737 36.24 -5.08 9.02
N SER A 738 35.62 -4.27 9.88
CA SER A 738 35.83 -2.82 9.95
C SER A 738 36.97 -2.41 10.90
N GLU A 739 37.29 -3.24 11.90
CA GLU A 739 38.45 -3.05 12.78
C GLU A 739 38.88 -4.37 13.43
N TYR A 740 40.18 -4.48 13.73
CA TYR A 740 40.73 -5.32 14.78
C TYR A 740 41.01 -4.47 16.02
N ARG A 741 40.87 -5.07 17.21
CA ARG A 741 41.24 -4.46 18.50
C ARG A 741 42.15 -5.39 19.28
N LEU A 742 43.39 -5.00 19.43
CA LEU A 742 44.39 -5.66 20.26
C LEU A 742 44.38 -5.02 21.65
N GLU A 743 44.25 -5.83 22.68
CA GLU A 743 44.34 -5.39 24.07
C GLU A 743 45.57 -6.01 24.76
N SER A 744 46.14 -5.31 25.73
CA SER A 744 47.29 -5.72 26.53
C SER A 744 47.06 -5.56 28.04
N ALA A 745 47.63 -6.47 28.83
CA ALA A 745 47.63 -6.41 30.29
C ALA A 745 48.99 -6.85 30.86
N VAL A 746 49.42 -6.27 31.98
CA VAL A 746 50.63 -6.72 32.72
C VAL A 746 50.33 -7.94 33.59
N ASN A 747 49.11 -8.03 34.12
CA ASN A 747 48.62 -9.16 34.91
C ASN A 747 47.55 -9.92 34.11
N ASN A 748 47.48 -11.25 34.27
CA ASN A 748 46.47 -12.09 33.62
C ASN A 748 45.09 -12.01 34.32
N GLN A 749 44.60 -10.79 34.57
CA GLN A 749 43.26 -10.51 35.11
C GLN A 749 42.42 -9.87 33.99
N GLU A 750 41.22 -10.42 33.76
CA GLU A 750 40.42 -10.12 32.56
C GLU A 750 39.94 -8.65 32.49
N ASP A 751 39.80 -8.00 33.65
CA ASP A 751 39.40 -6.59 33.82
C ASP A 751 40.55 -5.58 33.64
N CYS A 752 41.80 -6.04 33.51
CA CYS A 752 42.99 -5.16 33.45
C CYS A 752 43.56 -4.97 32.03
N PHE A 753 42.82 -5.41 31.01
CA PHE A 753 43.22 -5.27 29.61
C PHE A 753 42.93 -3.85 29.08
N ASN A 754 43.94 -3.23 28.48
CA ASN A 754 43.90 -1.89 27.90
C ASN A 754 44.10 -1.97 26.39
N ILE A 755 43.47 -1.11 25.60
CA ILE A 755 43.61 -1.12 24.14
C ILE A 755 45.04 -0.73 23.75
N ALA A 756 45.76 -1.64 23.09
CA ALA A 756 47.11 -1.46 22.58
C ALA A 756 47.14 -1.07 21.10
N TYR A 757 46.14 -1.51 20.32
CA TYR A 757 45.93 -1.11 18.93
C TYR A 757 44.45 -1.25 18.55
N GLN A 758 43.96 -0.35 17.69
CA GLN A 758 42.63 -0.43 17.07
C GLN A 758 42.75 0.07 15.63
N GLY A 759 42.36 -0.76 14.65
CA GLY A 759 42.51 -0.44 13.22
C GLY A 759 42.37 -1.66 12.30
N VAL A 760 42.46 -1.45 10.99
CA VAL A 760 42.16 -2.48 9.97
C VAL A 760 43.30 -3.46 9.66
N GLN A 761 44.48 -3.30 10.25
CA GLN A 761 45.64 -4.15 9.93
C GLN A 761 45.73 -5.35 10.87
N THR A 762 46.18 -6.49 10.35
CA THR A 762 46.46 -7.75 11.07
C THR A 762 47.79 -7.74 11.84
N MET A 763 48.36 -6.55 12.05
CA MET A 763 49.69 -6.32 12.61
C MET A 763 49.71 -5.00 13.38
N ALA A 764 50.33 -5.00 14.56
CA ALA A 764 50.50 -3.82 15.40
C ALA A 764 51.91 -3.77 16.01
N GLU A 765 52.44 -2.55 16.18
CA GLU A 765 53.66 -2.31 16.96
C GLU A 765 53.28 -1.69 18.31
N VAL A 766 53.58 -2.39 19.40
CA VAL A 766 53.29 -1.94 20.76
C VAL A 766 54.56 -1.40 21.38
N ARG A 767 54.55 -0.10 21.70
CA ARG A 767 55.69 0.67 22.24
C ARG A 767 55.45 1.08 23.69
N ASN A 768 56.45 1.72 24.30
CA ASN A 768 56.41 2.24 25.68
C ASN A 768 56.15 1.15 26.75
N LEU A 769 56.54 -0.09 26.44
CA LEU A 769 56.46 -1.21 27.37
C LEU A 769 57.58 -1.11 28.41
N MET A 770 57.33 -1.59 29.62
CA MET A 770 58.37 -1.68 30.66
C MET A 770 59.34 -2.83 30.35
N PRO A 771 60.66 -2.66 30.56
CA PRO A 771 61.63 -3.75 30.53
C PRO A 771 61.31 -4.88 31.51
N TYR A 772 61.77 -6.09 31.18
CA TYR A 772 61.63 -7.31 32.00
C TYR A 772 60.21 -7.64 32.50
N THR A 773 59.19 -7.05 31.88
CA THR A 773 57.80 -7.11 32.33
C THR A 773 57.04 -8.10 31.47
N THR A 774 56.21 -8.94 32.11
CA THR A 774 55.37 -9.90 31.38
C THR A 774 54.10 -9.18 30.92
N TYR A 775 53.77 -9.34 29.64
CA TYR A 775 52.58 -8.78 29.02
C TYR A 775 51.75 -9.89 28.39
N PHE A 776 50.44 -9.82 28.60
CA PHE A 776 49.42 -10.67 28.02
C PHE A 776 48.69 -9.89 26.94
N PHE A 777 48.47 -10.48 25.77
CA PHE A 777 47.80 -9.85 24.63
C PHE A 777 46.66 -10.71 24.11
N ARG A 778 45.53 -10.08 23.75
CA ARG A 778 44.36 -10.72 23.11
C ARG A 778 43.81 -9.81 22.01
N VAL A 779 43.25 -10.38 20.95
CA VAL A 779 42.67 -9.62 19.82
C VAL A 779 41.25 -10.05 19.53
N CYS A 780 40.38 -9.11 19.16
CA CYS A 780 39.06 -9.37 18.57
C CYS A 780 38.90 -8.59 17.25
N ALA A 781 37.91 -8.98 16.44
CA ALA A 781 37.55 -8.31 15.19
C ALA A 781 36.10 -7.81 15.26
N THR A 782 35.83 -6.65 14.69
CA THR A 782 34.48 -6.08 14.58
C THR A 782 34.09 -5.94 13.11
N ASN A 783 32.84 -6.24 12.79
CA ASN A 783 32.21 -5.95 11.51
C ASN A 783 30.83 -5.28 11.72
N ALA A 784 30.07 -5.10 10.64
CA ALA A 784 28.75 -4.45 10.66
C ALA A 784 27.67 -5.16 11.53
N ALA A 785 27.87 -6.41 11.95
CA ALA A 785 26.97 -7.14 12.86
C ALA A 785 27.44 -7.15 14.33
N GLY A 786 28.70 -6.78 14.61
CA GLY A 786 29.25 -6.74 15.96
C GLY A 786 30.69 -7.21 16.06
N THR A 787 31.15 -7.42 17.29
CA THR A 787 32.52 -7.83 17.63
C THR A 787 32.57 -9.33 17.94
N SER A 788 33.67 -9.99 17.53
CA SER A 788 33.98 -11.39 17.83
C SER A 788 34.27 -11.62 19.32
N GLY A 789 34.35 -12.88 19.72
CA GLY A 789 35.10 -13.22 20.93
C GLY A 789 36.58 -12.84 20.80
N PHE A 790 37.26 -12.65 21.93
CA PHE A 790 38.71 -12.46 21.96
C PHE A 790 39.46 -13.77 21.68
N SER A 791 40.60 -13.68 21.00
CA SER A 791 41.56 -14.77 20.80
C SER A 791 42.13 -15.28 22.12
N VAL A 792 42.58 -16.55 22.14
CA VAL A 792 43.34 -17.12 23.26
C VAL A 792 44.53 -16.22 23.59
N PRO A 793 44.70 -15.73 24.83
CA PRO A 793 45.78 -14.83 25.15
C PRO A 793 47.18 -15.40 24.85
N VAL A 794 48.06 -14.54 24.36
CA VAL A 794 49.50 -14.82 24.25
C VAL A 794 50.23 -14.04 25.33
N SER A 795 51.15 -14.71 26.03
CA SER A 795 52.03 -14.08 27.01
C SER A 795 53.46 -14.00 26.48
N THR A 796 54.11 -12.88 26.71
CA THR A 796 55.55 -12.70 26.48
C THR A 796 56.16 -11.89 27.62
N ARG A 797 57.48 -11.92 27.77
CA ARG A 797 58.20 -11.02 28.68
C ARG A 797 59.19 -10.20 27.87
N THR A 798 59.17 -8.88 28.05
CA THR A 798 60.17 -8.00 27.43
C THR A 798 61.58 -8.34 27.94
N PRO A 799 62.63 -8.18 27.11
CA PRO A 799 64.01 -8.27 27.58
C PRO A 799 64.32 -7.31 28.74
N ALA A 800 65.37 -7.62 29.49
CA ALA A 800 65.97 -6.65 30.41
C ALA A 800 66.62 -5.49 29.64
N ALA A 801 66.78 -4.33 30.30
CA ALA A 801 67.45 -3.16 29.74
C ALA A 801 68.60 -2.69 30.65
N ALA A 802 69.38 -1.71 30.18
CA ALA A 802 70.25 -0.93 31.06
C ALA A 802 69.40 -0.14 32.10
N PRO A 803 69.93 0.21 33.28
CA PRO A 803 69.16 0.81 34.36
C PRO A 803 68.64 2.21 34.01
N ASN A 804 67.69 2.73 34.80
CA ASN A 804 67.33 4.16 34.76
C ASN A 804 68.46 5.05 35.30
N ALA A 805 68.39 6.35 35.01
CA ALA A 805 69.30 7.34 35.59
C ALA A 805 69.12 7.42 37.12
N PRO A 806 70.20 7.35 37.92
CA PRO A 806 70.12 7.55 39.37
C PRO A 806 69.73 8.99 39.70
N ILE A 807 68.98 9.17 40.79
CA ILE A 807 68.54 10.48 41.29
C ILE A 807 69.43 10.86 42.47
N ILE A 808 70.20 11.94 42.33
CA ILE A 808 71.02 12.50 43.39
C ILE A 808 70.10 13.17 44.43
N ASP A 809 70.26 12.81 45.70
CA ASP A 809 69.44 13.32 46.82
C ASP A 809 70.14 14.48 47.54
N SER A 810 71.42 14.32 47.86
CA SER A 810 72.20 15.27 48.66
C SER A 810 73.69 15.18 48.35
N CYS A 811 74.46 16.14 48.86
CA CYS A 811 75.91 16.12 48.82
C CYS A 811 76.51 16.88 50.02
N ASP A 812 77.60 16.36 50.56
CA ASP A 812 78.45 17.05 51.52
C ASP A 812 79.68 17.60 50.79
N ILE A 813 80.13 18.79 51.18
CA ILE A 813 81.12 19.58 50.43
C ILE A 813 82.18 20.10 51.39
N THR A 814 83.45 19.85 51.10
CA THR A 814 84.62 20.45 51.78
C THR A 814 85.31 21.46 50.84
N SER A 815 86.50 21.93 51.19
CA SER A 815 87.36 22.70 50.28
C SER A 815 88.11 21.84 49.25
N THR A 816 88.22 20.53 49.48
CA THR A 816 89.01 19.58 48.67
C THR A 816 88.23 18.37 48.16
N ASP A 817 87.01 18.15 48.65
CA ASP A 817 86.25 16.92 48.46
C ASP A 817 84.75 17.21 48.32
N VAL A 818 84.05 16.37 47.56
CA VAL A 818 82.57 16.32 47.54
C VAL A 818 82.12 14.87 47.69
N THR A 819 81.30 14.60 48.70
CA THR A 819 80.59 13.31 48.82
C THR A 819 79.18 13.46 48.29
N VAL A 820 78.79 12.60 47.34
CA VAL A 820 77.47 12.59 46.72
C VAL A 820 76.67 11.36 47.13
N TYR A 821 75.36 11.57 47.38
CA TYR A 821 74.40 10.55 47.75
C TYR A 821 73.27 10.48 46.72
N TRP A 822 72.85 9.27 46.35
CA TRP A 822 71.78 9.06 45.37
C TRP A 822 70.88 7.88 45.71
N ARG A 823 69.76 7.73 44.98
CA ARG A 823 68.88 6.56 45.08
C ARG A 823 69.22 5.52 44.02
N THR A 824 69.11 4.25 44.40
CA THR A 824 69.11 3.12 43.47
C THR A 824 68.00 3.31 42.43
N PRO A 825 68.32 3.47 41.13
CA PRO A 825 67.32 3.56 40.08
C PRO A 825 66.74 2.18 39.76
N ASP A 826 65.66 2.14 38.98
CA ASP A 826 65.14 0.87 38.45
C ASP A 826 66.23 0.14 37.65
N CYS A 827 66.44 -1.13 38.01
CA CYS A 827 67.43 -2.03 37.42
C CYS A 827 66.97 -2.65 36.09
N HIS A 828 65.69 -2.47 35.71
CA HIS A 828 65.10 -2.98 34.47
C HIS A 828 65.33 -4.48 34.24
N GLY A 829 65.33 -5.27 35.32
CA GLY A 829 65.43 -6.74 35.30
C GLY A 829 66.83 -7.34 35.39
N SER A 830 67.90 -6.55 35.33
CA SER A 830 69.27 -7.01 35.56
C SER A 830 69.91 -6.18 36.69
N PRO A 831 70.44 -6.81 37.75
CA PRO A 831 70.90 -6.11 38.94
C PRO A 831 72.03 -5.13 38.63
N ILE A 832 71.96 -3.94 39.24
CA ILE A 832 73.01 -2.93 39.14
C ILE A 832 74.29 -3.51 39.74
N ARG A 833 75.39 -3.40 38.98
CA ARG A 833 76.72 -3.88 39.37
C ARG A 833 77.54 -2.77 40.02
N HIS A 834 77.51 -1.57 39.46
CA HIS A 834 78.20 -0.39 39.98
C HIS A 834 77.57 0.90 39.43
N TYR A 835 78.04 2.03 39.94
CA TYR A 835 77.78 3.36 39.39
C TYR A 835 79.06 3.95 38.81
N SER A 836 78.90 4.77 37.78
CA SER A 836 79.97 5.52 37.11
C SER A 836 79.68 7.01 37.28
N ILE A 837 80.56 7.72 38.00
CA ILE A 837 80.47 9.14 38.32
C ILE A 837 81.40 9.91 37.38
N GLU A 838 80.86 10.86 36.61
CA GLU A 838 81.66 11.86 35.89
C GLU A 838 81.84 13.10 36.78
N CYS A 839 83.08 13.55 37.00
CA CYS A 839 83.38 14.81 37.68
C CYS A 839 84.63 15.47 37.06
N ALA A 840 84.44 16.66 36.46
CA ALA A 840 85.41 17.26 35.54
C ALA A 840 85.86 16.24 34.48
N ASP A 841 87.17 16.08 34.25
CA ASP A 841 87.72 15.12 33.28
C ASP A 841 87.95 13.71 33.87
N ARG A 842 87.50 13.45 35.11
CA ARG A 842 87.63 12.15 35.79
C ARG A 842 86.32 11.35 35.73
N THR A 843 86.43 10.07 35.43
CA THR A 843 85.36 9.08 35.64
C THR A 843 85.75 8.18 36.81
N ILE A 844 84.89 8.06 37.81
CA ILE A 844 85.09 7.29 39.03
C ILE A 844 84.03 6.18 39.08
N THR A 845 84.44 4.95 39.38
CA THR A 845 83.53 3.79 39.45
C THR A 845 83.41 3.30 40.89
N THR A 846 82.19 3.09 41.38
CA THR A 846 81.97 2.49 42.71
C THR A 846 82.36 1.00 42.70
N PRO A 847 82.87 0.43 43.82
CA PRO A 847 83.30 -0.97 43.85
C PRO A 847 82.14 -1.97 43.66
N ASP A 848 80.95 -1.60 44.14
CA ASP A 848 79.69 -2.33 44.05
C ASP A 848 78.54 -1.34 43.82
N ALA A 849 77.29 -1.79 43.90
CA ALA A 849 76.07 -0.95 43.85
C ALA A 849 75.85 -0.06 45.10
N VAL A 850 76.93 0.46 45.70
CA VAL A 850 76.91 1.46 46.79
C VAL A 850 76.40 2.79 46.25
N THR A 851 75.51 3.45 46.97
CA THR A 851 74.84 4.70 46.55
C THR A 851 75.44 5.98 47.15
N GLU A 852 76.74 5.92 47.42
CA GLU A 852 77.58 6.98 47.99
C GLU A 852 78.94 6.95 47.29
N CYS A 853 79.52 8.13 47.02
CA CYS A 853 80.90 8.26 46.54
C CYS A 853 81.49 9.59 47.01
N SER A 854 82.67 9.55 47.61
CA SER A 854 83.47 10.74 47.89
C SER A 854 84.46 11.00 46.75
N ILE A 855 84.59 12.27 46.36
CA ILE A 855 85.36 12.73 45.21
C ILE A 855 86.39 13.74 45.72
N GLY A 856 87.60 13.28 46.02
CA GLY A 856 88.70 14.12 46.52
C GLY A 856 89.60 14.74 45.44
N ASP A 857 90.69 15.38 45.87
CA ASP A 857 91.64 16.15 45.04
C ASP A 857 91.01 17.30 44.25
N LEU A 858 89.91 17.87 44.73
CA LEU A 858 89.27 19.03 44.15
C LEU A 858 90.01 20.32 44.55
N GLN A 859 89.94 21.34 43.69
CA GLN A 859 90.44 22.66 44.03
C GLN A 859 89.41 23.43 44.86
N PRO A 860 89.81 24.23 45.86
CA PRO A 860 88.93 25.14 46.60
C PRO A 860 88.22 26.17 45.69
N GLU A 861 87.08 26.70 46.16
CA GLU A 861 86.27 27.75 45.50
C GLU A 861 85.88 27.45 44.03
N THR A 862 85.97 26.19 43.60
CA THR A 862 85.88 25.78 42.20
C THR A 862 84.57 25.07 41.90
N LEU A 863 83.89 25.49 40.83
CA LEU A 863 82.61 24.93 40.40
C LEU A 863 82.80 23.59 39.67
N TYR A 864 82.48 22.49 40.33
CA TYR A 864 82.42 21.16 39.75
C TYR A 864 81.02 20.80 39.25
N LYS A 865 80.99 19.97 38.22
CA LYS A 865 79.77 19.42 37.62
C LYS A 865 79.85 17.89 37.71
N ILE A 866 78.95 17.31 38.50
CA ILE A 866 78.91 15.87 38.78
C ILE A 866 77.71 15.25 38.07
N LYS A 867 77.91 14.11 37.39
CA LYS A 867 76.84 13.24 36.89
C LYS A 867 77.08 11.81 37.33
N ILE A 868 76.02 11.02 37.47
CA ILE A 868 76.11 9.61 37.87
C ILE A 868 75.27 8.76 36.91
N GLN A 869 75.79 7.63 36.44
CA GLN A 869 75.02 6.60 35.72
C GLN A 869 75.11 5.26 36.44
N ALA A 870 74.02 4.49 36.45
CA ALA A 870 73.99 3.11 36.94
C ALA A 870 74.37 2.14 35.82
N VAL A 871 75.07 1.05 36.14
CA VAL A 871 75.53 0.05 35.17
C VAL A 871 75.09 -1.34 35.62
N ASN A 872 74.45 -2.11 34.73
CA ASN A 872 74.13 -3.52 34.93
C ASN A 872 74.74 -4.38 33.81
N GLU A 873 74.35 -5.66 33.70
CA GLU A 873 74.91 -6.59 32.72
C GLU A 873 74.49 -6.30 31.27
N ILE A 874 73.44 -5.50 31.06
CA ILE A 874 72.99 -5.06 29.74
C ILE A 874 73.77 -3.81 29.29
N GLY A 875 74.23 -2.98 30.23
CA GLY A 875 75.10 -1.83 29.97
C GLY A 875 74.93 -0.68 30.95
N ALA A 876 75.51 0.47 30.59
CA ALA A 876 75.31 1.72 31.31
C ALA A 876 73.95 2.34 30.97
N GLY A 877 73.22 2.74 32.01
CA GLY A 877 72.02 3.58 31.90
C GLY A 877 72.36 5.03 31.57
N PRO A 878 71.35 5.90 31.35
CA PRO A 878 71.58 7.31 31.12
C PRO A 878 72.17 8.01 32.35
N LEU A 879 72.99 9.03 32.10
CA LEU A 879 73.54 9.91 33.13
C LEU A 879 72.44 10.73 33.83
N SER A 880 72.61 10.94 35.13
CA SER A 880 71.75 11.77 35.97
C SER A 880 71.68 13.22 35.48
N SER A 881 70.67 13.95 35.96
CA SER A 881 70.73 15.40 36.06
C SER A 881 72.07 15.82 36.70
N ALA A 882 72.74 16.80 36.09
CA ALA A 882 74.06 17.20 36.51
C ALA A 882 73.99 18.08 37.77
N LEU A 883 74.46 17.55 38.90
CA LEU A 883 74.70 18.33 40.11
C LEU A 883 75.79 19.37 39.82
N ARG A 884 75.62 20.57 40.35
CA ARG A 884 76.57 21.68 40.29
C ARG A 884 76.87 22.13 41.71
N VAL A 885 78.14 22.04 42.09
CA VAL A 885 78.62 22.33 43.45
C VAL A 885 79.92 23.11 43.36
N THR A 886 80.05 24.12 44.20
CA THR A 886 81.32 24.85 44.38
C THR A 886 81.93 24.35 45.68
N THR A 887 83.20 23.91 45.64
CA THR A 887 83.98 23.59 46.85
C THR A 887 84.11 24.82 47.75
N LEU A 888 84.25 24.59 49.05
CA LEU A 888 84.38 25.66 50.03
C LEU A 888 85.74 26.39 49.92
N PRO A 889 85.85 27.65 50.40
CA PRO A 889 87.13 28.30 50.64
C PRO A 889 88.00 27.50 51.62
N LEU A 890 89.32 27.69 51.55
CA LEU A 890 90.25 27.09 52.51
C LEU A 890 90.06 27.70 53.91
N PRO A 891 90.17 26.91 54.99
CA PRO A 891 90.14 27.44 56.36
C PRO A 891 91.18 28.56 56.57
N PRO A 892 90.87 29.57 57.39
CA PRO A 892 91.75 30.72 57.60
C PRO A 892 93.04 30.29 58.30
N LYS A 893 94.20 30.74 57.80
CA LYS A 893 95.49 30.46 58.45
C LYS A 893 95.55 31.07 59.86
N PRO A 894 96.19 30.40 60.83
CA PRO A 894 96.30 30.94 62.19
C PRO A 894 96.97 32.32 62.21
N PRO A 895 96.38 33.31 62.92
CA PRO A 895 96.98 34.62 63.05
C PRO A 895 98.17 34.59 64.02
N ARG A 896 99.17 35.44 63.81
CA ARG A 896 100.33 35.53 64.71
C ARG A 896 99.89 36.07 66.09
N LEU A 897 100.23 35.34 67.15
CA LEU A 897 99.99 35.73 68.54
C LEU A 897 101.17 36.54 69.10
N GLU A 898 100.89 37.68 69.73
CA GLU A 898 101.89 38.58 70.29
C GLU A 898 101.48 39.03 71.71
N CYS A 899 102.46 39.22 72.60
CA CYS A 899 102.25 39.76 73.95
C CYS A 899 102.79 41.20 74.05
N PRO A 900 101.99 42.24 73.72
CA PRO A 900 102.41 43.63 73.89
C PRO A 900 102.62 44.06 75.35
N VAL A 901 101.98 43.41 76.34
CA VAL A 901 102.17 43.70 77.77
C VAL A 901 101.99 42.44 78.62
N ALA A 902 103.06 42.00 79.28
CA ALA A 902 102.99 41.08 80.41
C ALA A 902 103.08 41.88 81.73
N GLY A 903 102.43 41.40 82.78
CA GLY A 903 102.55 41.91 84.14
C GLY A 903 102.34 40.80 85.17
N HIS A 904 102.66 41.08 86.43
CA HIS A 904 102.77 40.05 87.48
C HIS A 904 101.52 39.20 87.75
N ASN A 905 100.33 39.61 87.31
CA ASN A 905 99.10 38.82 87.44
C ASN A 905 98.21 38.82 86.18
N TYR A 906 98.75 39.23 85.04
CA TYR A 906 98.04 39.23 83.76
C TYR A 906 98.97 39.24 82.55
N ILE A 907 98.49 38.71 81.44
CA ILE A 907 99.10 38.87 80.11
C ILE A 907 98.06 39.50 79.19
N LYS A 908 98.45 40.52 78.41
CA LYS A 908 97.63 41.08 77.33
C LYS A 908 98.17 40.56 76.01
N LEU A 909 97.32 39.83 75.28
CA LEU A 909 97.61 39.24 73.98
C LEU A 909 96.99 40.11 72.88
N LYS A 910 97.66 40.17 71.73
CA LYS A 910 97.19 40.79 70.48
C LYS A 910 97.49 39.85 69.31
N TRP A 911 96.67 39.91 68.27
CA TRP A 911 96.87 39.21 67.01
C TRP A 911 96.37 40.09 65.86
N GLY A 912 96.92 39.92 64.66
CA GLY A 912 96.54 40.70 63.48
C GLY A 912 96.81 42.21 63.53
N ASP A 913 96.39 42.92 62.49
CA ASP A 913 96.58 44.37 62.35
C ASP A 913 95.51 45.20 63.09
N GLY A 914 94.32 44.62 63.26
CA GLY A 914 93.14 45.25 63.88
C GLY A 914 91.93 45.38 62.95
N ARG A 915 92.03 44.94 61.70
CA ARG A 915 90.93 44.93 60.71
C ARG A 915 90.28 43.55 60.69
N ASN A 916 89.04 43.46 61.18
CA ASN A 916 88.21 42.27 61.01
C ASN A 916 87.25 42.53 59.85
N ILE A 917 87.59 42.02 58.66
CA ILE A 917 86.87 42.28 57.40
C ILE A 917 85.76 41.26 57.20
N ASP A 918 86.03 39.99 57.52
CA ASP A 918 85.20 38.83 57.14
C ASP A 918 84.48 38.21 58.35
N PHE A 919 84.14 39.04 59.35
CA PHE A 919 83.52 38.66 60.64
C PHE A 919 84.24 37.55 61.42
N THR A 920 85.52 37.33 61.13
CA THR A 920 86.35 36.24 61.64
C THR A 920 86.32 36.16 63.16
N ARG A 921 85.99 34.98 63.69
CA ARG A 921 85.96 34.69 65.13
C ARG A 921 87.29 34.06 65.52
N TYR A 922 87.90 34.58 66.57
CA TYR A 922 89.19 34.10 67.08
C TYR A 922 88.98 33.31 68.37
N HIS A 923 89.66 32.18 68.48
CA HIS A 923 89.69 31.37 69.70
C HIS A 923 91.13 31.33 70.21
N VAL A 924 91.35 31.87 71.41
CA VAL A 924 92.65 31.82 72.10
C VAL A 924 92.53 30.84 73.25
N GLU A 925 93.48 29.91 73.31
CA GLU A 925 93.58 28.93 74.37
C GLU A 925 94.88 29.11 75.15
N MET A 926 94.84 28.76 76.44
CA MET A 926 95.98 28.73 77.34
C MET A 926 96.21 27.30 77.82
N MET A 927 97.45 26.85 77.84
CA MET A 927 97.87 25.58 78.44
C MET A 927 97.58 25.61 79.94
N ASN A 928 96.86 24.60 80.44
CA ASN A 928 96.70 24.38 81.86
C ASN A 928 97.98 23.78 82.45
N ASN A 929 98.68 24.54 83.30
CA ASN A 929 99.96 24.15 83.90
C ASN A 929 99.90 22.86 84.75
N ARG A 930 98.71 22.31 85.05
CA ARG A 930 98.54 21.02 85.74
C ARG A 930 98.19 19.86 84.80
N SER A 931 97.21 20.01 83.91
CA SER A 931 96.75 18.90 83.05
C SER A 931 97.48 18.79 81.71
N ARG A 932 98.24 19.83 81.29
CA ARG A 932 98.84 19.96 79.95
C ARG A 932 97.82 19.97 78.80
N GLU A 933 96.55 20.23 79.12
CA GLU A 933 95.49 20.46 78.13
C GLU A 933 95.34 21.96 77.87
N PHE A 934 94.95 22.32 76.67
CA PHE A 934 94.55 23.69 76.34
C PHE A 934 93.12 23.97 76.80
N MET A 935 92.91 25.16 77.37
CA MET A 935 91.59 25.65 77.77
C MET A 935 91.35 27.04 77.17
N THR A 936 90.17 27.25 76.58
CA THR A 936 89.81 28.50 75.92
C THR A 936 89.75 29.66 76.92
N VAL A 937 90.56 30.70 76.68
CA VAL A 937 90.63 31.93 77.50
C VAL A 937 90.04 33.16 76.81
N TYR A 938 89.83 33.10 75.49
CA TYR A 938 89.05 34.09 74.75
C TYR A 938 88.38 33.46 73.52
N THR A 939 87.12 33.82 73.28
CA THR A 939 86.41 33.58 72.01
C THR A 939 85.74 34.88 71.58
N GLY A 940 85.90 35.28 70.31
CA GLY A 940 85.18 36.40 69.73
C GLY A 940 85.91 37.13 68.60
N THR A 941 85.34 38.22 68.11
CA THR A 941 85.80 38.94 66.91
C THR A 941 86.84 40.05 67.17
N ASN A 942 87.26 40.26 68.43
CA ASN A 942 88.29 41.25 68.75
C ASN A 942 89.70 40.74 68.35
N TYR A 943 90.61 41.67 68.11
CA TYR A 943 92.01 41.40 67.77
C TYR A 943 92.96 41.37 68.99
N SER A 944 92.43 41.43 70.22
CA SER A 944 93.21 41.35 71.45
C SER A 944 92.36 40.94 72.65
N CYS A 945 92.99 40.29 73.64
CA CYS A 945 92.39 39.95 74.93
C CYS A 945 93.36 40.24 76.09
N ARG A 946 92.83 40.25 77.32
CA ARG A 946 93.61 40.30 78.56
C ARG A 946 93.26 39.08 79.39
N VAL A 947 94.25 38.26 79.70
CA VAL A 947 94.13 37.06 80.54
C VAL A 947 94.57 37.44 81.96
N PRO A 948 93.66 37.55 82.94
CA PRO A 948 93.96 37.98 84.30
C PRO A 948 94.13 36.80 85.27
N LYS A 949 94.48 37.10 86.53
CA LYS A 949 94.62 36.13 87.64
C LYS A 949 95.74 35.10 87.43
N LEU A 950 96.76 35.47 86.67
CA LEU A 950 97.98 34.69 86.52
C LEU A 950 98.85 34.83 87.79
N GLN A 951 99.80 33.93 87.98
CA GLN A 951 100.85 34.03 89.01
C GLN A 951 102.05 34.80 88.47
N GLU A 952 102.89 35.39 89.33
CA GLU A 952 104.13 36.07 88.92
C GLU A 952 105.21 35.07 88.49
N GLN A 953 106.18 35.51 87.67
CA GLN A 953 107.33 34.72 87.21
C GLN A 953 106.96 33.30 86.74
N THR A 954 105.83 33.21 86.03
CA THR A 954 105.24 31.95 85.60
C THR A 954 105.04 32.00 84.10
N THR A 955 105.64 31.03 83.40
CA THR A 955 105.42 30.86 81.96
C THR A 955 104.04 30.26 81.71
N TYR A 956 103.29 30.85 80.79
CA TYR A 956 102.03 30.35 80.26
C TYR A 956 102.16 30.19 78.74
N VAL A 957 101.72 29.04 78.23
CA VAL A 957 101.72 28.75 76.79
C VAL A 957 100.34 29.04 76.23
N PHE A 958 100.28 29.70 75.07
CA PHE A 958 99.05 30.09 74.40
C PHE A 958 99.08 29.72 72.92
N ARG A 959 97.91 29.43 72.36
CA ARG A 959 97.71 29.23 70.91
C ARG A 959 96.43 29.91 70.45
N ILE A 960 96.33 30.21 69.16
CA ILE A 960 95.17 30.89 68.56
C ILE A 960 94.78 30.28 67.22
N CYS A 961 93.48 30.06 66.99
CA CYS A 961 92.93 29.78 65.67
C CYS A 961 91.94 30.87 65.24
N ALA A 962 91.52 30.79 63.98
CA ALA A 962 90.52 31.66 63.36
C ALA A 962 89.38 30.81 62.79
N GLU A 963 88.17 31.35 62.80
CA GLU A 963 86.95 30.72 62.29
C GLU A 963 86.20 31.70 61.38
N THR A 964 85.65 31.21 60.27
CA THR A 964 84.73 31.95 59.41
C THR A 964 83.48 31.13 59.10
N ASP A 965 82.34 31.80 58.91
CA ASP A 965 81.04 31.16 58.65
C ASP A 965 80.97 30.42 57.27
N HIS A 966 82.05 30.43 56.48
CA HIS A 966 82.12 29.80 55.15
C HIS A 966 83.29 28.81 54.97
N ALA A 967 84.37 28.92 55.74
CA ALA A 967 85.51 28.00 55.69
C ALA A 967 85.68 27.17 56.99
N GLY A 968 84.86 27.42 58.01
CA GLY A 968 84.96 26.77 59.31
C GLY A 968 86.14 27.26 60.16
N ILE A 969 86.55 26.43 61.12
CA ILE A 969 87.69 26.66 62.03
C ILE A 969 88.97 26.22 61.31
N GLY A 970 89.94 27.13 61.17
CA GLY A 970 91.28 26.81 60.70
C GLY A 970 92.21 26.30 61.81
N ASP A 971 93.42 25.89 61.43
CA ASP A 971 94.40 25.36 62.37
C ASP A 971 94.75 26.34 63.49
N TYR A 972 95.17 25.80 64.64
CA TYR A 972 95.81 26.59 65.69
C TYR A 972 97.22 27.02 65.29
N SER A 973 97.63 28.18 65.80
CA SER A 973 99.02 28.63 65.74
C SER A 973 99.97 27.66 66.44
N ASP A 974 101.26 27.81 66.18
CA ASP A 974 102.30 27.28 67.07
C ASP A 974 102.05 27.71 68.53
N ASP A 975 102.50 26.87 69.46
CA ASP A 975 102.41 27.08 70.90
C ASP A 975 103.38 28.19 71.36
N VAL A 976 102.87 29.39 71.65
CA VAL A 976 103.67 30.55 72.05
C VAL A 976 103.71 30.72 73.56
N ALA A 977 104.91 30.66 74.15
CA ALA A 977 105.14 30.86 75.57
C ALA A 977 105.36 32.34 75.92
N PHE A 978 104.68 32.83 76.96
CA PHE A 978 104.87 34.16 77.53
C PHE A 978 104.98 34.07 79.07
N GLU A 979 105.88 34.84 79.67
CA GLU A 979 106.12 34.85 81.12
C GLU A 979 105.55 36.12 81.77
N THR A 980 104.95 35.96 82.94
CA THR A 980 104.54 37.10 83.80
C THR A 980 105.73 37.71 84.53
N THR A 981 105.76 39.04 84.65
CA THR A 981 106.84 39.72 85.41
C THR A 981 106.79 39.36 86.90
N ALA A 982 107.86 39.64 87.65
CA ALA A 982 107.75 39.75 89.10
C ALA A 982 106.85 40.95 89.50
N ALA A 983 106.21 40.87 90.67
CA ALA A 983 105.52 41.99 91.29
C ALA A 983 106.52 42.91 92.03
N VAL A 984 106.44 44.21 91.76
CA VAL A 984 107.17 45.24 92.50
C VAL A 984 106.54 45.48 93.89
N PRO A 985 107.29 45.97 94.89
CA PRO A 985 106.75 46.29 96.20
C PRO A 985 105.55 47.23 96.18
N SER A 986 104.55 46.92 97.03
CA SER A 986 103.46 47.82 97.37
C SER A 986 104.00 49.15 97.92
N SER A 987 103.48 50.25 97.38
CA SER A 987 103.82 51.60 97.84
C SER A 987 103.50 51.78 99.33
N ILE A 988 104.42 52.44 100.04
CA ILE A 988 104.33 52.70 101.48
C ILE A 988 103.98 54.16 101.78
N LYS A 989 103.47 54.39 102.99
CA LYS A 989 103.15 55.73 103.49
C LYS A 989 104.42 56.54 103.77
N SER A 990 104.28 57.86 103.79
CA SER A 990 105.37 58.80 104.12
C SER A 990 106.04 58.44 105.47
N PRO A 991 107.38 58.57 105.59
CA PRO A 991 108.07 58.39 106.86
C PRO A 991 107.62 59.42 107.92
N ARG A 992 108.04 59.21 109.17
CA ARG A 992 107.71 60.00 110.35
C ARG A 992 108.97 60.24 111.18
N ILE A 993 108.94 61.25 112.05
CA ILE A 993 110.02 61.51 113.02
C ILE A 993 109.55 61.09 114.41
N TYR A 994 110.48 60.59 115.22
CA TYR A 994 110.27 60.27 116.63
C TYR A 994 111.42 60.81 117.49
N GLU A 995 111.15 61.09 118.76
CA GLU A 995 112.18 61.47 119.75
C GLU A 995 112.58 60.24 120.58
N PRO A 996 113.87 60.07 120.91
CA PRO A 996 114.31 59.04 121.85
C PRO A 996 113.95 59.44 123.29
N THR A 997 113.64 58.45 124.14
CA THR A 997 113.21 58.68 125.52
C THR A 997 114.27 59.44 126.33
N PRO A 998 113.93 60.52 127.05
CA PRO A 998 114.91 61.36 127.73
C PRO A 998 115.58 60.61 128.89
N GLY A 999 116.89 60.34 128.77
CA GLY A 999 117.61 59.51 129.74
C GLY A 999 119.13 59.69 129.85
N THR A 1000 119.84 60.14 128.81
CA THR A 1000 121.30 60.37 128.86
C THR A 1000 121.79 61.45 127.90
N ALA A 1001 122.57 62.39 128.45
CA ALA A 1001 123.47 63.36 127.78
C ALA A 1001 122.87 64.51 126.92
N ASN A 1002 123.33 65.72 127.25
CA ASN A 1002 123.47 66.95 126.43
C ASN A 1002 122.26 67.47 125.63
N HIS A 1003 121.42 68.24 126.31
CA HIS A 1003 120.24 68.95 125.83
C HIS A 1003 120.52 70.17 124.88
N ASP A 1004 121.65 70.23 124.18
CA ASP A 1004 122.17 71.51 123.63
C ASP A 1004 122.66 71.50 122.15
N THR A 1005 122.58 70.38 121.43
CA THR A 1005 122.82 70.32 119.96
C THR A 1005 121.56 69.91 119.19
N CYS A 1006 121.23 70.62 118.12
CA CYS A 1006 120.11 70.31 117.22
C CYS A 1006 120.64 69.74 115.89
N ASP A 1007 121.47 68.71 115.96
CA ASP A 1007 122.30 68.20 114.86
C ASP A 1007 121.83 66.87 114.25
N HIS A 1008 120.77 66.25 114.78
CA HIS A 1008 120.25 64.97 114.29
C HIS A 1008 118.72 64.83 114.46
N ILE A 1009 118.09 63.96 113.64
CA ILE A 1009 116.68 63.56 113.76
C ILE A 1009 116.54 62.04 113.60
N ASN A 1010 115.60 61.41 114.32
CA ASN A 1010 115.31 59.98 114.18
C ASN A 1010 114.04 59.78 113.36
N VAL A 1011 114.11 58.93 112.32
CA VAL A 1011 113.08 58.76 111.30
C VAL A 1011 112.61 57.31 111.26
N GLU A 1012 111.30 57.05 111.17
CA GLU A 1012 110.73 55.72 111.01
C GLU A 1012 109.69 55.63 109.88
N TRP A 1013 109.47 54.43 109.35
CA TRP A 1013 108.43 54.15 108.33
C TRP A 1013 107.79 52.77 108.54
N GLN A 1014 106.82 52.44 107.69
CA GLN A 1014 106.09 51.18 107.75
C GLN A 1014 106.65 50.15 106.75
N HIS A 1015 106.68 48.88 107.16
CA HIS A 1015 107.00 47.77 106.29
C HIS A 1015 106.00 47.69 105.11
N SER A 1016 106.50 47.37 103.92
CA SER A 1016 105.68 47.19 102.71
C SER A 1016 104.87 45.88 102.79
N LYS A 1017 103.57 45.95 102.48
CA LYS A 1017 102.66 44.79 102.51
C LYS A 1017 102.60 44.13 101.13
N ASN A 1018 103.29 43.00 100.98
CA ASN A 1018 103.50 42.34 99.69
C ASN A 1018 102.86 40.95 99.63
N THR A 1019 102.60 40.48 98.42
CA THR A 1019 102.09 39.12 98.11
C THR A 1019 103.19 38.12 97.79
N PHE A 1020 104.45 38.56 97.81
CA PHE A 1020 105.65 37.75 97.55
C PHE A 1020 106.45 37.51 98.83
N PRO A 1021 107.24 36.42 98.92
CA PRO A 1021 108.02 36.08 100.11
C PRO A 1021 109.39 36.77 100.19
N ASP A 1022 109.86 37.38 99.10
CA ASP A 1022 111.19 37.98 99.01
C ASP A 1022 111.39 39.15 100.00
N PRO A 1023 112.61 39.29 100.57
CA PRO A 1023 112.93 40.38 101.48
C PRO A 1023 112.84 41.77 100.81
N VAL A 1024 112.53 42.78 101.61
CA VAL A 1024 112.38 44.17 101.15
C VAL A 1024 113.32 45.08 101.94
N GLU A 1025 114.23 45.74 101.24
CA GLU A 1025 115.03 46.84 101.76
C GLU A 1025 114.30 48.18 101.56
N TYR A 1026 114.74 49.19 102.29
CA TYR A 1026 114.20 50.54 102.23
C TYR A 1026 115.31 51.53 101.91
N ILE A 1027 115.21 52.17 100.75
CA ILE A 1027 116.08 53.28 100.36
C ILE A 1027 115.46 54.57 100.90
N LEU A 1028 116.02 55.10 101.98
CA LEU A 1028 115.71 56.44 102.50
C LEU A 1028 116.60 57.46 101.79
N GLN A 1029 115.95 58.39 101.09
CA GLN A 1029 116.62 59.54 100.50
C GLN A 1029 116.26 60.82 101.25
N CYS A 1030 117.23 61.73 101.35
CA CYS A 1030 117.09 63.03 101.98
C CYS A 1030 117.70 64.12 101.08
N THR A 1031 117.06 65.29 101.05
CA THR A 1031 117.58 66.51 100.41
C THR A 1031 117.21 67.73 101.25
N ARG A 1032 117.91 68.85 101.07
CA ARG A 1032 117.45 70.16 101.58
C ARG A 1032 116.24 70.59 100.76
N SER A 1033 115.24 71.22 101.37
CA SER A 1033 113.93 71.49 100.74
C SER A 1033 113.98 72.38 99.49
N ARG A 1034 115.10 73.10 99.27
CA ARG A 1034 115.38 73.91 98.08
C ARG A 1034 116.24 73.19 97.02
N GLU A 1035 116.77 72.02 97.33
CA GLU A 1035 117.57 71.17 96.44
C GLU A 1035 116.71 70.01 95.92
N GLN A 1036 116.63 69.81 94.60
CA GLN A 1036 115.82 68.73 94.01
C GLN A 1036 116.54 67.37 93.99
N ASP A 1037 117.83 67.32 94.35
CA ASP A 1037 118.68 66.14 94.28
C ASP A 1037 118.58 65.28 95.56
N TYR A 1038 117.73 64.26 95.51
CA TYR A 1038 117.47 63.34 96.63
C TYR A 1038 118.61 62.35 96.83
N LYS A 1039 119.58 62.71 97.67
CA LYS A 1039 120.71 61.85 98.04
C LYS A 1039 120.24 60.68 98.91
N GLN A 1040 120.66 59.47 98.57
CA GLN A 1040 120.46 58.29 99.41
C GLN A 1040 121.30 58.42 100.68
N ILE A 1041 120.65 58.40 101.84
CA ILE A 1041 121.30 58.48 103.15
C ILE A 1041 121.26 57.16 103.92
N TYR A 1042 120.30 56.29 103.62
CA TYR A 1042 120.25 54.91 104.12
C TYR A 1042 119.69 53.97 103.06
N ARG A 1043 120.21 52.74 103.08
CA ARG A 1043 119.65 51.57 102.39
C ARG A 1043 119.90 50.35 103.29
N GLY A 1044 118.83 49.63 103.61
CA GLY A 1044 118.89 48.39 104.40
C GLY A 1044 117.50 47.91 104.79
N PRO A 1045 117.39 46.85 105.61
CA PRO A 1045 116.11 46.23 105.97
C PRO A 1045 115.33 46.97 107.06
N ASP A 1046 116.01 47.79 107.87
CA ASP A 1046 115.41 48.45 109.03
C ASP A 1046 114.43 49.53 108.61
N THR A 1047 113.33 49.68 109.37
CA THR A 1047 112.36 50.77 109.16
C THR A 1047 112.53 51.93 110.13
N ARG A 1048 113.76 52.12 110.64
CA ARG A 1048 114.19 53.21 111.51
C ARG A 1048 115.62 53.62 111.18
N PHE A 1049 115.89 54.92 111.11
CA PHE A 1049 117.23 55.45 110.85
C PHE A 1049 117.42 56.85 111.46
N THR A 1050 118.61 57.11 111.99
CA THR A 1050 119.00 58.42 112.54
C THR A 1050 119.74 59.22 111.46
N VAL A 1051 119.26 60.40 111.15
CA VAL A 1051 119.87 61.32 110.18
C VAL A 1051 120.66 62.36 110.96
N GLU A 1052 121.98 62.24 110.93
CA GLU A 1052 122.93 63.08 111.67
C GLU A 1052 123.54 64.20 110.81
N ASN A 1053 124.27 65.13 111.43
CA ASN A 1053 124.96 66.26 110.81
C ASN A 1053 124.02 67.24 110.08
N LEU A 1054 122.85 67.50 110.65
CA LEU A 1054 121.84 68.40 110.10
C LEU A 1054 122.02 69.84 110.59
N GLU A 1055 121.95 70.79 109.65
CA GLU A 1055 122.05 72.23 109.96
C GLU A 1055 120.77 72.80 110.60
N CYS A 1056 120.92 73.45 111.76
CA CYS A 1056 119.86 74.13 112.49
C CYS A 1056 119.15 75.20 111.62
N GLY A 1057 117.83 75.11 111.49
CA GLY A 1057 117.02 76.03 110.69
C GLY A 1057 116.93 75.70 109.20
N VAL A 1058 117.47 74.57 108.75
CA VAL A 1058 117.28 74.07 107.38
C VAL A 1058 116.12 73.07 107.36
N GLU A 1059 115.25 73.18 106.35
CA GLU A 1059 114.22 72.17 106.07
C GLU A 1059 114.80 71.03 105.22
N TYR A 1060 114.58 69.80 105.65
CA TYR A 1060 114.93 68.59 104.93
C TYR A 1060 113.68 67.85 104.45
N CYS A 1061 113.77 67.29 103.24
CA CYS A 1061 112.73 66.50 102.59
C CYS A 1061 113.19 65.04 102.50
N LEU A 1062 112.39 64.12 103.03
CA LEU A 1062 112.71 62.69 103.10
C LEU A 1062 111.66 61.84 102.39
N ARG A 1063 112.09 60.79 101.69
CA ARG A 1063 111.21 59.81 101.05
C ARG A 1063 111.83 58.41 101.11
N VAL A 1064 110.98 57.38 101.15
CA VAL A 1064 111.42 55.98 101.25
C VAL A 1064 110.93 55.20 100.03
N CYS A 1065 111.82 54.53 99.31
CA CYS A 1065 111.47 53.51 98.32
C CYS A 1065 111.60 52.12 98.95
N PRO A 1066 110.53 51.31 99.01
CA PRO A 1066 110.64 49.88 99.29
C PRO A 1066 111.20 49.17 98.05
N VAL A 1067 112.21 48.32 98.22
CA VAL A 1067 112.91 47.60 97.14
C VAL A 1067 112.85 46.10 97.41
N ARG A 1068 112.19 45.33 96.54
CA ARG A 1068 112.20 43.85 96.60
C ARG A 1068 113.59 43.38 96.19
N ILE A 1069 114.26 42.66 97.08
CA ILE A 1069 115.54 42.01 96.79
C ILE A 1069 115.21 40.56 96.42
N MET A 1070 115.21 40.27 95.12
CA MET A 1070 114.87 38.96 94.60
C MET A 1070 115.98 37.96 94.92
N ALA A 1071 115.64 36.66 95.00
CA ALA A 1071 116.62 35.59 95.22
C ALA A 1071 117.72 35.51 94.13
N THR A 1072 117.53 36.15 92.98
CA THR A 1072 118.52 36.34 91.90
C THR A 1072 119.58 37.42 92.20
N GLY A 1073 119.41 38.20 93.28
CA GLY A 1073 120.19 39.41 93.57
C GLY A 1073 119.65 40.67 92.87
N GLU A 1074 118.63 40.55 92.01
CA GLU A 1074 118.04 41.69 91.33
C GLU A 1074 117.18 42.54 92.29
N CYS A 1075 117.31 43.86 92.17
CA CYS A 1075 116.67 44.83 93.06
C CYS A 1075 115.52 45.53 92.32
N LEU A 1076 114.27 45.20 92.66
CA LEU A 1076 113.09 45.82 92.07
C LEU A 1076 112.54 46.95 92.98
N PRO A 1077 112.82 48.23 92.68
CA PRO A 1077 112.25 49.35 93.42
C PRO A 1077 110.75 49.48 93.17
N GLY A 1078 109.97 49.50 94.25
CA GLY A 1078 108.59 49.95 94.23
C GLY A 1078 108.51 51.48 94.14
N SER A 1079 107.29 52.01 94.03
CA SER A 1079 107.09 53.47 94.01
C SER A 1079 107.57 54.10 95.33
N TYR A 1080 108.36 55.18 95.24
CA TYR A 1080 108.71 56.03 96.38
C TYR A 1080 107.46 56.44 97.17
N SER A 1081 107.59 56.50 98.49
CA SER A 1081 106.59 57.08 99.38
C SER A 1081 106.29 58.54 99.00
N PRO A 1082 105.12 59.07 99.41
CA PRO A 1082 104.96 60.51 99.57
C PRO A 1082 106.09 61.09 100.44
N VAL A 1083 106.43 62.36 100.22
CA VAL A 1083 107.57 63.03 100.88
C VAL A 1083 107.17 63.53 102.27
N LEU A 1084 108.03 63.30 103.26
CA LEU A 1084 108.04 63.99 104.56
C LEU A 1084 108.86 65.27 104.44
N ARG A 1085 108.40 66.37 105.05
CA ARG A 1085 109.22 67.58 105.24
C ARG A 1085 109.39 67.86 106.73
N HIS A 1086 110.58 68.28 107.15
CA HIS A 1086 110.85 68.66 108.53
C HIS A 1086 111.92 69.75 108.60
N SER A 1087 111.64 70.80 109.37
CA SER A 1087 112.58 71.89 109.65
C SER A 1087 113.27 71.66 110.99
N VAL A 1088 114.60 71.55 110.98
CA VAL A 1088 115.40 71.40 112.20
C VAL A 1088 115.25 72.66 113.05
N PRO A 1089 114.79 72.59 114.31
CA PRO A 1089 114.49 73.79 115.09
C PRO A 1089 115.71 74.71 115.30
N GLN A 1090 115.53 76.00 115.04
CA GLN A 1090 116.43 77.02 115.59
C GLN A 1090 116.14 77.21 117.09
N LYS A 1091 117.14 77.64 117.86
CA LYS A 1091 116.97 78.07 119.27
C LYS A 1091 116.06 79.31 119.32
N SER A 1092 114.76 79.06 119.46
CA SER A 1092 113.69 80.04 119.34
C SER A 1092 113.02 80.32 120.70
N LYS A 1093 112.66 81.59 120.92
CA LYS A 1093 111.58 81.92 121.85
C LYS A 1093 110.27 81.99 121.06
N SER A 1094 109.46 80.92 121.12
CA SER A 1094 107.96 80.89 121.08
C SER A 1094 107.21 81.63 119.93
N VAL A 1095 106.14 81.10 119.30
CA VAL A 1095 104.80 80.81 119.88
C VAL A 1095 103.88 80.02 118.88
N MET A 1096 103.21 78.94 119.36
CA MET A 1096 101.86 78.34 119.04
C MET A 1096 101.33 77.94 117.61
N ASP A 1097 100.98 76.63 117.45
CA ASP A 1097 99.63 75.97 117.31
C ASP A 1097 98.59 76.27 116.17
N SER A 1098 97.64 75.38 115.74
CA SER A 1098 97.43 73.89 115.86
C SER A 1098 96.19 73.29 115.08
N ASN A 1099 96.08 71.93 114.96
CA ASN A 1099 94.88 70.99 115.01
C ASN A 1099 93.69 70.99 113.99
N ALA A 1100 92.72 70.02 113.88
CA ALA A 1100 92.50 68.52 114.08
C ALA A 1100 91.04 68.09 113.57
N ILE A 1101 90.30 66.94 113.69
CA ILE A 1101 90.30 65.58 114.38
C ILE A 1101 89.63 64.40 113.52
N ALA A 1102 88.56 63.66 113.96
CA ALA A 1102 87.94 62.39 113.41
C ALA A 1102 86.46 62.14 113.93
N GLY A 1103 85.63 61.05 113.77
CA GLY A 1103 85.68 59.63 113.26
C GLY A 1103 84.28 58.87 113.41
N GLY A 1104 84.11 57.52 113.21
CA GLY A 1104 82.77 56.80 113.32
C GLY A 1104 82.68 55.23 113.17
N HIS A 1105 81.49 54.59 113.42
CA HIS A 1105 81.14 53.11 113.47
C HIS A 1105 79.64 52.80 113.04
N GLY A 1106 78.96 51.60 113.08
CA GLY A 1106 79.08 50.25 113.74
C GLY A 1106 78.08 49.12 113.23
N GLY A 1107 77.54 48.19 114.07
CA GLY A 1107 76.66 47.00 113.72
C GLY A 1107 75.95 46.33 114.95
N VAL A 1108 75.27 45.14 115.02
CA VAL A 1108 74.83 43.99 114.12
C VAL A 1108 73.92 42.95 114.91
N GLY A 1109 73.04 42.10 114.30
CA GLY A 1109 72.39 40.89 114.95
C GLY A 1109 70.96 40.42 114.48
N GLY A 1110 70.44 39.25 114.94
CA GLY A 1110 68.99 38.88 114.88
C GLY A 1110 68.57 37.52 114.22
N THR A 1111 67.42 36.96 114.63
CA THR A 1111 66.72 35.75 114.10
C THR A 1111 65.22 35.79 114.55
N PRO A 1112 64.29 34.85 114.25
CA PRO A 1112 64.27 33.70 113.29
C PRO A 1112 62.98 33.70 112.39
N GLY A 1113 62.64 32.57 111.72
CA GLY A 1113 61.22 32.25 111.39
C GLY A 1113 60.85 31.76 109.98
N ALA A 1114 59.58 31.36 109.86
CA ALA A 1114 58.90 30.67 108.75
C ALA A 1114 58.38 31.57 107.59
N THR A 1115 57.62 30.92 106.68
CA THR A 1115 56.49 31.45 105.87
C THR A 1115 56.72 32.45 104.71
N VAL A 1116 56.21 32.02 103.54
CA VAL A 1116 55.26 32.74 102.64
C VAL A 1116 55.51 34.23 102.30
N SER A 1117 55.82 34.48 101.03
CA SER A 1117 55.11 35.40 100.11
C SER A 1117 55.78 35.31 98.72
N SER A 1118 55.18 34.70 97.69
CA SER A 1118 54.00 35.09 96.90
C SER A 1118 54.31 36.08 95.76
N GLN A 1119 53.96 35.64 94.53
CA GLN A 1119 53.23 36.42 93.53
C GLN A 1119 54.01 37.56 92.79
N ALA A 1120 53.69 37.92 91.53
CA ALA A 1120 52.63 37.43 90.61
C ALA A 1120 52.95 37.78 89.12
N PHE A 1121 52.16 37.22 88.18
CA PHE A 1121 51.27 37.93 87.21
C PHE A 1121 51.55 39.46 87.02
N ASP A 1122 51.51 40.09 85.85
CA ASP A 1122 51.02 39.81 84.48
C ASP A 1122 51.68 40.87 83.54
N ASP A 1123 51.41 41.08 82.24
CA ASP A 1123 50.55 40.53 81.17
C ASP A 1123 51.41 40.75 79.87
N ASN A 1124 51.39 39.99 78.78
CA ASN A 1124 50.30 39.59 77.88
C ASN A 1124 49.61 40.74 77.12
N LEU A 1125 49.14 40.45 75.91
CA LEU A 1125 48.57 41.39 74.91
C LEU A 1125 49.50 42.52 74.43
N SER A 1126 49.55 42.89 73.15
CA SER A 1126 49.03 42.23 71.94
C SER A 1126 49.67 42.88 70.68
N ASN A 1127 49.60 42.21 69.52
CA ASN A 1127 48.87 42.75 68.35
C ASN A 1127 48.89 41.81 67.14
N ALA A 1128 47.73 41.36 66.69
CA ALA A 1128 47.55 40.57 65.46
C ALA A 1128 47.58 41.45 64.18
N GLY A 1129 48.58 42.32 64.05
CA GLY A 1129 48.59 43.42 63.06
C GLY A 1129 49.19 43.13 61.68
N ALA A 1130 49.69 41.91 61.43
CA ALA A 1130 50.49 41.57 60.24
C ALA A 1130 49.69 40.89 59.10
N VAL A 1131 48.85 39.90 59.41
CA VAL A 1131 48.27 38.98 58.40
C VAL A 1131 47.33 39.68 57.41
N GLN A 1132 46.52 40.63 57.89
CA GLN A 1132 45.58 41.41 57.06
C GLN A 1132 46.26 42.23 55.94
N ARG A 1133 47.54 42.61 56.08
CA ARG A 1133 48.25 43.43 55.08
C ARG A 1133 48.83 42.65 53.90
N ILE A 1134 48.89 41.31 53.97
CA ILE A 1134 49.43 40.47 52.89
C ILE A 1134 48.32 40.04 51.91
N LEU A 1135 47.17 39.56 52.41
CA LEU A 1135 46.06 39.16 51.53
C LEU A 1135 45.56 40.31 50.64
N GLY A 1136 45.50 41.54 51.17
CA GLY A 1136 45.02 42.72 50.46
C GLY A 1136 45.85 43.14 49.23
N ARG A 1137 47.05 42.59 49.01
CA ARG A 1137 47.90 42.89 47.83
C ARG A 1137 47.88 41.82 46.74
N VAL A 1138 47.47 40.59 47.04
CA VAL A 1138 47.46 39.49 46.05
C VAL A 1138 46.23 39.60 45.13
N THR A 1139 45.07 39.95 45.67
CA THR A 1139 43.81 40.07 44.93
C THR A 1139 43.87 41.09 43.78
N THR A 1140 44.66 42.16 43.92
CA THR A 1140 44.79 43.23 42.93
C THR A 1140 45.58 42.82 41.67
N ILE A 1141 46.36 41.74 41.72
CA ILE A 1141 47.11 41.23 40.57
C ILE A 1141 46.20 40.36 39.66
N TYR A 1142 45.15 39.75 40.23
CA TYR A 1142 44.35 38.73 39.55
C TYR A 1142 43.32 39.28 38.54
N SER A 1143 43.07 40.60 38.54
CA SER A 1143 42.05 41.24 37.67
C SER A 1143 42.61 41.82 36.35
N SER A 1144 43.92 41.74 36.10
CA SER A 1144 44.56 42.48 34.99
C SER A 1144 45.52 41.63 34.13
N ARG A 1145 44.98 40.59 33.48
CA ARG A 1145 45.34 40.08 32.12
C ARG A 1145 44.48 38.86 31.79
N ARG A 1146 44.05 38.74 30.52
CA ARG A 1146 43.42 37.51 29.98
C ARG A 1146 44.51 36.61 29.38
N ASN A 1147 44.24 35.30 29.39
CA ASN A 1147 45.01 34.18 28.82
C ASN A 1147 46.06 33.54 29.76
N PHE A 1148 45.62 32.50 30.48
CA PHE A 1148 46.46 31.44 31.06
C PHE A 1148 46.03 30.09 30.47
N THR A 1149 46.97 29.17 30.24
CA THR A 1149 46.67 27.81 29.75
C THR A 1149 46.16 26.93 30.89
N ASP A 1150 45.43 25.85 30.58
CA ASP A 1150 44.80 25.00 31.61
C ASP A 1150 45.82 24.30 32.52
N GLN A 1151 47.02 24.00 32.01
CA GLN A 1151 48.14 23.50 32.81
C GLN A 1151 48.61 24.51 33.87
N GLN A 1152 48.55 25.82 33.58
CA GLN A 1152 48.88 26.88 34.55
C GLN A 1152 47.78 27.06 35.60
N LYS A 1153 46.50 26.91 35.19
CA LYS A 1153 45.35 26.92 36.13
C LYS A 1153 45.45 25.76 37.13
N ALA A 1154 45.80 24.56 36.66
CA ALA A 1154 45.97 23.38 37.49
C ALA A 1154 47.05 23.56 38.57
N ILE A 1155 48.21 24.15 38.22
CA ILE A 1155 49.31 24.41 39.17
C ILE A 1155 48.87 25.41 40.26
N ILE A 1156 48.15 26.47 39.90
CA ILE A 1156 47.65 27.46 40.86
C ILE A 1156 46.62 26.84 41.81
N ILE A 1157 45.72 25.99 41.30
CA ILE A 1157 44.75 25.24 42.12
C ILE A 1157 45.46 24.27 43.07
N ALA A 1158 46.51 23.56 42.61
CA ALA A 1158 47.30 22.68 43.45
C ALA A 1158 48.02 23.42 44.59
N ILE A 1159 48.55 24.63 44.33
CA ILE A 1159 49.17 25.48 45.36
C ILE A 1159 48.12 25.95 46.38
N PHE A 1160 46.91 26.33 45.94
CA PHE A 1160 45.81 26.66 46.86
C PHE A 1160 45.37 25.48 47.72
N LEU A 1161 45.31 24.27 47.17
CA LEU A 1161 44.99 23.04 47.91
C LEU A 1161 46.09 22.65 48.91
N MET A 1162 47.37 22.84 48.55
CA MET A 1162 48.51 22.64 49.47
C MET A 1162 48.50 23.63 50.63
N ILE A 1163 48.23 24.92 50.38
CA ILE A 1163 48.10 25.92 51.45
C ILE A 1163 46.87 25.62 52.32
N GLY A 1164 45.76 25.20 51.70
CA GLY A 1164 44.55 24.78 52.39
C GLY A 1164 44.76 23.58 53.31
N SER A 1165 45.51 22.56 52.88
CA SER A 1165 45.79 21.37 53.70
C SER A 1165 46.71 21.67 54.88
N VAL A 1166 47.70 22.55 54.71
CA VAL A 1166 48.57 23.03 55.81
C VAL A 1166 47.76 23.83 56.84
N VAL A 1167 46.87 24.72 56.41
CA VAL A 1167 45.98 25.46 57.32
C VAL A 1167 45.01 24.52 58.04
N LEU A 1168 44.42 23.55 57.35
CA LEU A 1168 43.51 22.57 57.96
C LEU A 1168 44.25 21.70 59.00
N ALA A 1169 45.47 21.25 58.70
CA ALA A 1169 46.31 20.52 59.65
C ALA A 1169 46.70 21.36 60.89
N TYR A 1170 46.85 22.68 60.74
CA TYR A 1170 47.12 23.58 61.86
C TYR A 1170 45.88 23.82 62.74
N VAL A 1171 44.69 23.94 62.14
CA VAL A 1171 43.41 24.07 62.85
C VAL A 1171 43.06 22.79 63.63
N VAL A 1172 43.24 21.61 63.01
CA VAL A 1172 43.00 20.31 63.68
C VAL A 1172 43.94 20.07 64.87
N LYS A 1173 45.14 20.68 64.86
CA LYS A 1173 46.09 20.64 65.99
C LYS A 1173 45.76 21.61 67.14
N LEU A 1174 44.83 22.55 66.96
CA LEU A 1174 44.46 23.56 67.96
C LEU A 1174 43.13 23.27 68.69
N PHE A 1175 42.41 22.21 68.29
CA PHE A 1175 41.08 21.86 68.84
C PHE A 1175 41.05 20.46 69.50
N ASN A 1176 42.12 20.09 70.21
CA ASN A 1176 42.18 18.87 71.03
C ASN A 1176 42.85 19.13 72.39
N PHE A 1177 42.09 19.70 73.32
CA PHE A 1177 42.27 19.58 74.77
C PHE A 1177 40.92 19.87 75.45
N SER A 1178 40.48 18.98 76.36
CA SER A 1178 39.09 18.84 76.81
C SER A 1178 38.14 18.38 75.69
#